data_AF-A0A0Q9TFG8-F1
#
_entry.id   AF-A0A0Q9TFG8-F1
#
_cell.length_a   1.000
_cell.length_b   1.000
_cell.length_c   1.000
_cell.angle_alpha   90.00
_cell.angle_beta   90.00
_cell.angle_gamma   90.00
#
_symmetry.space_group_name_H-M   'P 1'
#
loop_
_entity.id
_entity.type
_entity.pdbx_description
1 polymer ?
#
loop_
_entity_poly.entity_id
_entity_poly.type
_entity_poly.pdbx_seq_one_letter_code
_entity_poly.pdbx_strand_id
1 'polypeptide(L)'
;MGNWNTFTKKGITVLLAAFLLVSLQGPAPSYAAEVNAEVPKVIEKTSPSVVAIIGKPSSDSDKSLDKNRFNLAHGTGVIVESNGVIVTNAHVVKDMKNIVVVTSNGTTYNGRATNIDEESDLALVKIDATGLSPAKFASSSDIKVGETVAAIGTPISFALRNSVTVGIVSGLDRSVNSQYQLIQTDAAINPGNSGGALINMNGEVIGINTMKYADIGVENLGFAIPVDTVKYVLKHFQLYGKVKRPYLGLELEESWEAVVGLPSSTGLRVAYVDPDSPAAGAGIQQDDLLVSIGASKVKTLVDYNEAIKKYLPSDTIDITIQSNNATKSKSVTLGETQQQATKSTQDAEGSYLDADRGKTKIGDSHYGWSMKYPAGLVKGHQSDDGDSVSFVDAKGDFSLMIKVESNVSDELSPSALLNSLAGNDENDYSGADSTILERQYVKREGNPYAKIVGRSGNEGYIQTRGYLHDGSLYTVHLFVSKEHYNNNFKQNSYNDLLDSFKLSFNDKDESLKDISVYSGGNTSYTNEYGLSFDLPSNWQQSGYESSSTFFNDDYSQTLHVGVTSVSSGDTLGAWVDRQRKQFEDSYVPKYRNMEEAEELTLAGSPALKVTYASTLGSKWNAGFSLFFMKDKYKYEVDVNYPKEEDGAAIEDLLKTLTATIKVDKDSMDQELGFIQDLDELMDPNHTVAYKNEKFKYALQIPEIWTGSKAYDNKDQVNKTFLFTGGYLSVGAETKTTYEEMVKKEDAAQKKSHDNDNDYTFTDAEISLFGDVKAKKYEVSYASAKIPYKETIYIFNRNNISYTATLRMDDAVRTEANLARLNKAFESFKFLDGVKK
;
A
#
# COMPACT_ATOMS: atom_id res chain seq x y z
N MET A 1 49.47 -13.55 29.33
CA MET A 1 50.46 -14.50 29.89
C MET A 1 50.26 -14.59 31.39
N GLY A 2 50.14 -15.80 31.95
CA GLY A 2 50.25 -16.03 33.40
C GLY A 2 49.05 -16.73 34.04
N ASN A 3 49.17 -18.05 34.18
CA ASN A 3 48.24 -19.01 34.74
C ASN A 3 48.40 -19.15 36.27
N TRP A 4 47.31 -19.53 36.95
CA TRP A 4 47.18 -20.52 38.05
C TRP A 4 48.15 -20.52 39.26
N ASN A 5 47.67 -20.56 40.52
CA ASN A 5 47.21 -21.77 41.23
C ASN A 5 47.17 -21.64 42.78
N THR A 6 46.06 -22.12 43.38
CA THR A 6 45.89 -22.90 44.64
C THR A 6 46.64 -22.58 45.95
N PHE A 7 45.93 -22.62 47.09
CA PHE A 7 46.09 -23.69 48.11
C PHE A 7 44.96 -23.71 49.16
N THR A 8 44.50 -24.93 49.49
CA THR A 8 43.54 -25.29 50.54
C THR A 8 44.24 -26.00 51.72
N LYS A 9 43.67 -25.89 52.93
CA LYS A 9 43.51 -26.93 54.00
C LYS A 9 43.02 -26.23 55.30
N LYS A 10 41.77 -26.43 55.74
CA LYS A 10 41.27 -27.43 56.73
C LYS A 10 42.14 -27.51 58.00
N GLY A 11 41.65 -27.35 59.24
CA GLY A 11 40.29 -27.15 59.77
C GLY A 11 40.28 -27.38 61.31
N ILE A 12 39.06 -27.38 61.89
CA ILE A 12 38.62 -28.15 63.09
C ILE A 12 39.03 -27.55 64.46
N THR A 13 38.19 -27.33 65.50
CA THR A 13 36.73 -27.34 65.79
C THR A 13 36.57 -26.86 67.27
N VAL A 14 35.52 -26.13 67.69
CA VAL A 14 34.43 -26.52 68.64
C VAL A 14 34.31 -25.42 69.71
N LEU A 15 33.28 -24.56 69.65
CA LEU A 15 32.00 -24.55 70.40
C LEU A 15 31.96 -23.65 71.67
N LEU A 16 30.87 -22.89 71.70
CA LEU A 16 30.01 -22.51 72.84
C LEU A 16 30.63 -21.74 74.03
N ALA A 17 30.44 -20.42 74.02
CA ALA A 17 29.86 -19.66 75.14
C ALA A 17 29.65 -18.18 74.74
N ALA A 18 28.68 -17.91 73.86
CA ALA A 18 28.16 -16.56 73.66
C ALA A 18 26.71 -16.64 73.17
N PHE A 19 25.91 -17.44 73.87
CA PHE A 19 24.46 -17.37 73.80
C PHE A 19 23.96 -16.69 75.07
N LEU A 20 22.95 -15.83 74.90
CA LEU A 20 22.28 -14.97 75.88
C LEU A 20 22.90 -13.59 76.09
N LEU A 21 22.63 -12.69 75.13
CA LEU A 21 21.94 -11.40 75.38
C LEU A 21 21.91 -10.55 74.09
N VAL A 22 20.99 -10.84 73.16
CA VAL A 22 20.33 -9.81 72.35
C VAL A 22 18.86 -10.18 72.20
N SER A 23 18.05 -9.24 72.67
CA SER A 23 16.60 -9.09 72.63
C SER A 23 15.91 -9.45 71.31
N LEU A 24 14.81 -10.21 71.44
CA LEU A 24 13.51 -9.98 70.78
C LEU A 24 13.48 -8.94 69.65
N GLN A 25 13.81 -9.37 68.43
CA GLN A 25 13.12 -8.89 67.23
C GLN A 25 12.54 -10.13 66.59
N GLY A 26 11.20 -10.26 66.64
CA GLY A 26 10.54 -11.23 65.77
C GLY A 26 10.92 -10.95 64.31
N PRO A 27 10.89 -11.95 63.41
CA PRO A 27 11.14 -11.70 62.00
C PRO A 27 10.18 -10.60 61.55
N ALA A 28 10.72 -9.47 61.10
CA ALA A 28 9.91 -8.49 60.39
C ALA A 28 9.23 -9.24 59.24
N PRO A 29 7.89 -9.17 59.09
CA PRO A 29 7.23 -9.81 57.96
C PRO A 29 7.91 -9.32 56.68
N SER A 30 8.27 -10.26 55.80
CA SER A 30 8.88 -9.90 54.53
C SER A 30 7.87 -9.07 53.72
N TYR A 31 8.35 -8.09 52.96
CA TYR A 31 7.52 -7.24 52.10
C TYR A 31 6.58 -8.04 51.17
N ALA A 32 7.00 -9.26 50.78
CA ALA A 32 6.19 -10.20 49.99
C ALA A 32 4.98 -10.79 50.75
N ALA A 33 5.03 -10.86 52.08
CA ALA A 33 3.92 -11.32 52.91
C ALA A 33 2.86 -10.22 53.11
N GLU A 34 3.25 -8.93 53.10
CA GLU A 34 2.32 -7.80 53.23
C GLU A 34 1.53 -7.55 51.93
N VAL A 35 2.18 -7.60 50.75
CA VAL A 35 1.51 -7.45 49.44
C VAL A 35 0.44 -8.54 49.22
N ASN A 36 0.72 -9.79 49.62
CA ASN A 36 -0.25 -10.89 49.49
C ASN A 36 -1.48 -10.76 50.42
N ALA A 37 -1.39 -10.00 51.51
CA ALA A 37 -2.51 -9.82 52.45
C ALA A 37 -3.52 -8.75 51.98
N GLU A 38 -3.11 -7.83 51.10
CA GLU A 38 -3.94 -6.72 50.63
C GLU A 38 -4.69 -7.03 49.34
N VAL A 39 -4.10 -7.81 48.42
CA VAL A 39 -4.72 -8.15 47.13
C VAL A 39 -6.16 -8.68 47.29
N PRO A 40 -6.47 -9.64 48.18
CA PRO A 40 -7.86 -10.10 48.33
C PRO A 40 -8.86 -8.99 48.68
N LYS A 41 -8.48 -8.03 49.55
CA LYS A 41 -9.34 -6.91 49.94
C LYS A 41 -9.54 -5.92 48.79
N VAL A 42 -8.48 -5.67 48.03
CA VAL A 42 -8.53 -4.82 46.83
C VAL A 42 -9.47 -5.44 45.80
N ILE A 43 -9.34 -6.74 45.54
CA ILE A 43 -10.18 -7.49 44.60
C ILE A 43 -11.63 -7.59 45.08
N GLU A 44 -11.89 -7.76 46.38
CA GLU A 44 -13.24 -7.77 46.95
C GLU A 44 -13.95 -6.43 46.71
N LYS A 45 -13.22 -5.32 46.84
CA LYS A 45 -13.72 -3.96 46.58
C LYS A 45 -13.95 -3.68 45.09
N THR A 46 -13.13 -4.20 44.18
CA THR A 46 -13.16 -3.84 42.75
C THR A 46 -13.88 -4.83 41.85
N SER A 47 -13.92 -6.11 42.19
CA SER A 47 -14.59 -7.14 41.38
C SER A 47 -16.06 -6.84 41.05
N PRO A 48 -16.87 -6.21 41.94
CA PRO A 48 -18.23 -5.80 41.60
C PRO A 48 -18.35 -4.82 40.42
N SER A 49 -17.26 -4.12 40.08
CA SER A 49 -17.21 -3.18 38.96
C SER A 49 -16.75 -3.82 37.64
N VAL A 50 -16.36 -5.10 37.65
CA VAL A 50 -15.87 -5.81 36.45
C VAL A 50 -16.88 -6.86 36.03
N VAL A 51 -17.21 -6.89 34.74
CA VAL A 51 -18.25 -7.75 34.16
C VAL A 51 -17.69 -8.59 33.01
N ALA A 52 -18.26 -9.77 32.81
CA ALA A 52 -18.03 -10.54 31.59
C ALA A 52 -18.98 -10.05 30.49
N ILE A 53 -18.48 -9.93 29.26
CA ILE A 53 -19.26 -9.62 28.07
C ILE A 53 -19.23 -10.86 27.19
N ILE A 54 -20.39 -11.34 26.78
CA ILE A 54 -20.55 -12.53 25.95
C ILE A 54 -21.50 -12.17 24.83
N GLY A 55 -21.25 -12.66 23.64
CA GLY A 55 -22.21 -12.57 22.56
C GLY A 55 -21.88 -13.52 21.45
N LYS A 56 -22.72 -13.52 20.44
CA LYS A 56 -22.43 -14.23 19.20
C LYS A 56 -21.60 -13.31 18.32
N PRO A 57 -20.48 -13.78 17.74
CA PRO A 57 -19.85 -13.03 16.67
C PRO A 57 -20.88 -12.79 15.56
N SER A 58 -20.94 -11.57 15.02
CA SER A 58 -21.74 -11.22 13.86
C SER A 58 -21.10 -11.82 12.61
N SER A 59 -21.24 -13.14 12.43
CA SER A 59 -21.09 -13.73 11.09
C SER A 59 -22.48 -13.74 10.46
N ASP A 60 -22.82 -12.70 9.69
CA ASP A 60 -24.15 -12.58 9.07
C ASP A 60 -24.40 -13.54 7.89
N SER A 61 -23.46 -14.42 7.58
CA SER A 61 -23.47 -15.21 6.34
C SER A 61 -23.79 -16.69 6.48
N ASP A 62 -23.93 -17.21 7.70
CA ASP A 62 -24.33 -18.60 7.88
C ASP A 62 -25.39 -18.74 8.99
N LYS A 63 -26.66 -18.83 8.57
CA LYS A 63 -27.79 -19.20 9.46
C LYS A 63 -27.60 -20.59 10.11
N SER A 64 -26.60 -21.39 9.69
CA SER A 64 -26.21 -22.65 10.31
C SER A 64 -25.30 -22.45 11.54
N LEU A 65 -24.38 -21.47 11.52
CA LEU A 65 -23.58 -21.07 12.70
C LEU A 65 -24.44 -20.38 13.76
N ASP A 66 -25.50 -19.71 13.33
CA ASP A 66 -26.46 -19.08 14.24
C ASP A 66 -27.27 -20.12 15.07
N LYS A 67 -27.35 -21.37 14.58
CA LYS A 67 -27.88 -22.53 15.32
C LYS A 67 -26.87 -23.20 16.25
N ASN A 68 -25.56 -22.89 16.14
CA ASN A 68 -24.57 -23.42 17.06
C ASN A 68 -24.54 -22.59 18.34
N ARG A 69 -25.27 -23.06 19.36
CA ARG A 69 -25.36 -22.43 20.69
C ARG A 69 -24.01 -22.27 21.43
N PHE A 70 -22.92 -22.85 20.91
CA PHE A 70 -21.60 -22.85 21.55
C PHE A 70 -20.58 -21.92 20.88
N ASN A 71 -20.93 -21.26 19.76
CA ASN A 71 -20.04 -20.29 19.10
C ASN A 71 -20.19 -18.89 19.73
N LEU A 72 -19.50 -18.65 20.84
CA LEU A 72 -19.58 -17.41 21.60
C LEU A 72 -18.24 -16.67 21.59
N ALA A 73 -18.29 -15.37 21.26
CA ALA A 73 -17.22 -14.43 21.54
C ALA A 73 -17.37 -13.95 22.99
N HIS A 74 -16.24 -13.68 23.65
CA HIS A 74 -16.24 -13.21 25.03
C HIS A 74 -15.13 -12.18 25.26
N GLY A 75 -15.38 -11.31 26.23
CA GLY A 75 -14.43 -10.33 26.72
C GLY A 75 -14.84 -9.85 28.12
N THR A 76 -14.23 -8.76 28.56
CA THR A 76 -14.50 -8.15 29.86
C THR A 76 -14.91 -6.70 29.67
N GLY A 77 -15.67 -6.15 30.62
CA GLY A 77 -15.95 -4.72 30.70
C GLY A 77 -15.81 -4.19 32.13
N VAL A 78 -15.72 -2.87 32.24
CA VAL A 78 -15.65 -2.14 33.50
C VAL A 78 -16.85 -1.20 33.61
N ILE A 79 -17.63 -1.33 34.68
CA ILE A 79 -18.79 -0.47 34.95
C ILE A 79 -18.28 0.94 35.29
N VAL A 80 -18.73 1.94 34.55
CA VAL A 80 -18.35 3.35 34.75
C VAL A 80 -19.50 4.21 35.29
N GLU A 81 -20.75 3.76 35.13
CA GLU A 81 -21.91 4.40 35.74
C GLU A 81 -22.83 3.38 36.42
N SER A 82 -23.46 3.78 37.54
CA SER A 82 -24.32 2.90 38.36
C SER A 82 -25.63 2.50 37.66
N ASN A 83 -25.95 3.15 36.55
CA ASN A 83 -27.10 2.88 35.68
C ASN A 83 -26.78 1.88 34.54
N GLY A 84 -25.60 1.24 34.55
CA GLY A 84 -25.26 0.20 33.57
C GLY A 84 -24.49 0.66 32.33
N VAL A 85 -23.77 1.78 32.38
CA VAL A 85 -22.76 2.10 31.36
C VAL A 85 -21.46 1.37 31.69
N ILE A 86 -20.93 0.63 30.72
CA ILE A 86 -19.76 -0.23 30.84
C ILE A 86 -18.77 0.15 29.72
N VAL A 87 -17.52 0.40 30.07
CA VAL A 87 -16.43 0.54 29.09
C VAL A 87 -15.80 -0.82 28.80
N THR A 88 -15.44 -1.07 27.56
CA THR A 88 -14.74 -2.28 27.09
C THR A 88 -13.89 -1.91 25.87
N ASN A 89 -13.24 -2.89 25.24
CA ASN A 89 -12.53 -2.65 23.99
C ASN A 89 -13.45 -2.66 22.77
N ALA A 90 -13.10 -1.88 21.74
CA ALA A 90 -13.84 -1.84 20.49
C ALA A 90 -13.84 -3.21 19.79
N HIS A 91 -12.67 -3.85 19.71
CA HIS A 91 -12.53 -5.16 19.07
C HIS A 91 -13.33 -6.29 19.76
N VAL A 92 -13.73 -6.09 21.03
CA VAL A 92 -14.56 -7.07 21.76
C VAL A 92 -16.00 -7.04 21.28
N VAL A 93 -16.55 -5.85 20.98
CA VAL A 93 -17.99 -5.68 20.78
C VAL A 93 -18.40 -5.23 19.38
N LYS A 94 -17.47 -4.76 18.54
CA LYS A 94 -17.79 -4.21 17.21
C LYS A 94 -18.52 -5.22 16.31
N ASP A 95 -18.11 -6.47 16.40
CA ASP A 95 -18.67 -7.58 15.62
C ASP A 95 -19.46 -8.55 16.53
N MET A 96 -20.15 -8.04 17.57
CA MET A 96 -20.86 -8.89 18.54
C MET A 96 -22.37 -8.62 18.54
N LYS A 97 -23.16 -9.67 18.28
CA LYS A 97 -24.63 -9.69 18.41
C LYS A 97 -25.07 -10.34 19.70
N ASN A 98 -26.29 -10.00 20.14
CA ASN A 98 -26.91 -10.55 21.34
C ASN A 98 -25.98 -10.44 22.55
N ILE A 99 -25.45 -9.23 22.77
CA ILE A 99 -24.54 -8.98 23.89
C ILE A 99 -25.28 -9.28 25.19
N VAL A 100 -24.70 -10.17 25.99
CA VAL A 100 -25.10 -10.48 27.35
C VAL A 100 -23.96 -10.09 28.26
N VAL A 101 -24.26 -9.23 29.22
CA VAL A 101 -23.35 -8.84 30.28
C VAL A 101 -23.64 -9.68 31.51
N VAL A 102 -22.59 -10.20 32.14
CA VAL A 102 -22.71 -10.96 33.38
C VAL A 102 -21.89 -10.29 34.47
N THR A 103 -22.55 -9.89 35.55
CA THR A 103 -21.91 -9.27 36.71
C THR A 103 -21.16 -10.31 37.55
N SER A 104 -20.25 -9.86 38.42
CA SER A 104 -19.41 -10.75 39.24
C SER A 104 -20.20 -11.71 40.14
N ASN A 105 -21.39 -11.31 40.60
CA ASN A 105 -22.34 -12.14 41.36
C ASN A 105 -23.14 -13.12 40.49
N GLY A 106 -22.93 -13.14 39.18
CA GLY A 106 -23.58 -14.03 38.21
C GLY A 106 -24.92 -13.53 37.67
N THR A 107 -25.37 -12.31 37.99
CA THR A 107 -26.57 -11.73 37.38
C THR A 107 -26.33 -11.40 35.91
N THR A 108 -27.29 -11.71 35.05
CA THR A 108 -27.20 -11.51 33.61
C THR A 108 -28.10 -10.38 33.14
N TYR A 109 -27.61 -9.60 32.18
CA TYR A 109 -28.33 -8.50 31.56
C TYR A 109 -28.13 -8.52 30.05
N ASN A 110 -29.17 -8.21 29.29
CA ASN A 110 -28.99 -7.91 27.86
C ASN A 110 -28.30 -6.55 27.73
N GLY A 111 -27.27 -6.51 26.89
CA GLY A 111 -26.48 -5.33 26.59
C GLY A 111 -26.60 -4.92 25.14
N ARG A 112 -26.22 -3.67 24.87
CA ARG A 112 -26.05 -3.12 23.53
C ARG A 112 -24.78 -2.29 23.49
N ALA A 113 -23.97 -2.46 22.44
CA ALA A 113 -22.93 -1.48 22.15
C ALA A 113 -23.60 -0.15 21.78
N THR A 114 -23.06 0.97 22.26
CA THR A 114 -23.65 2.31 22.11
C THR A 114 -22.72 3.29 21.42
N ASN A 115 -21.43 3.23 21.75
CA ASN A 115 -20.38 4.03 21.14
C ASN A 115 -19.18 3.12 20.93
N ILE A 116 -18.51 3.26 19.78
CA ILE A 116 -17.34 2.46 19.41
C ILE A 116 -16.33 3.42 18.80
N ASP A 117 -15.09 3.32 19.25
CA ASP A 117 -13.95 4.04 18.70
C ASP A 117 -12.79 3.07 18.52
N GLU A 118 -12.61 2.61 17.28
CA GLU A 118 -11.60 1.60 16.95
C GLU A 118 -10.17 2.14 17.10
N GLU A 119 -9.94 3.43 16.83
CA GLU A 119 -8.62 4.05 16.93
C GLU A 119 -8.04 4.05 18.35
N SER A 120 -8.87 4.26 19.38
CA SER A 120 -8.47 4.08 20.79
C SER A 120 -8.71 2.67 21.32
N ASP A 121 -9.32 1.80 20.50
CA ASP A 121 -9.82 0.48 20.87
C ASP A 121 -10.74 0.53 22.11
N LEU A 122 -11.63 1.53 22.22
CA LEU A 122 -12.59 1.65 23.32
C LEU A 122 -14.03 1.70 22.83
N ALA A 123 -14.92 1.07 23.60
CA ALA A 123 -16.36 1.06 23.34
C ALA A 123 -17.17 1.14 24.62
N LEU A 124 -18.43 1.55 24.48
CA LEU A 124 -19.43 1.55 25.54
C LEU A 124 -20.51 0.50 25.30
N VAL A 125 -20.76 -0.34 26.30
CA VAL A 125 -21.92 -1.22 26.38
C VAL A 125 -22.89 -0.66 27.42
N LYS A 126 -24.17 -0.61 27.05
CA LYS A 126 -25.27 -0.22 27.94
C LYS A 126 -26.14 -1.42 28.28
N ILE A 127 -26.41 -1.59 29.58
CA ILE A 127 -27.39 -2.54 30.12
C ILE A 127 -28.48 -1.82 30.91
N ASP A 128 -29.65 -2.41 31.02
CA ASP A 128 -30.77 -1.84 31.79
C ASP A 128 -30.73 -2.36 33.24
N ALA A 129 -29.85 -1.77 34.04
CA ALA A 129 -29.64 -2.09 35.45
C ALA A 129 -29.40 -0.82 36.28
N THR A 130 -29.73 -0.85 37.56
CA THR A 130 -29.48 0.27 38.50
C THR A 130 -28.84 -0.24 39.78
N GLY A 131 -28.07 0.61 40.46
CA GLY A 131 -27.41 0.26 41.72
C GLY A 131 -26.17 -0.61 41.52
N LEU A 132 -25.60 -0.62 40.31
CA LEU A 132 -24.29 -1.23 40.07
C LEU A 132 -23.18 -0.42 40.76
N SER A 133 -22.04 -1.06 41.01
CA SER A 133 -20.87 -0.43 41.64
C SER A 133 -19.90 0.06 40.57
N PRO A 134 -19.80 1.37 40.27
CA PRO A 134 -18.88 1.87 39.27
C PRO A 134 -17.43 1.80 39.76
N ALA A 135 -16.51 1.55 38.84
CA ALA A 135 -15.09 1.58 39.13
C ALA A 135 -14.62 3.00 39.46
N LYS A 136 -13.66 3.11 40.38
CA LYS A 136 -12.96 4.37 40.64
C LYS A 136 -11.74 4.44 39.71
N PHE A 137 -11.58 5.55 39.00
CA PHE A 137 -10.40 5.78 38.15
C PHE A 137 -9.29 6.51 38.91
N ALA A 138 -8.05 6.07 38.75
CA ALA A 138 -6.87 6.73 39.31
C ALA A 138 -6.58 8.07 38.62
N SER A 139 -5.73 8.89 39.23
CA SER A 139 -5.07 9.99 38.51
C SER A 139 -3.92 9.44 37.68
N SER A 140 -3.75 9.92 36.44
CA SER A 140 -2.61 9.50 35.61
C SER A 140 -1.27 9.92 36.18
N SER A 141 -1.23 11.02 36.95
CA SER A 141 -0.03 11.50 37.66
C SER A 141 0.50 10.56 38.74
N ASP A 142 -0.34 9.63 39.19
CA ASP A 142 -0.06 8.80 40.35
C ASP A 142 0.50 7.43 39.96
N ILE A 143 0.54 7.10 38.67
CA ILE A 143 0.99 5.81 38.15
C ILE A 143 2.51 5.83 37.97
N LYS A 144 3.21 4.82 38.51
CA LYS A 144 4.67 4.72 38.40
C LYS A 144 5.12 3.33 37.97
N VAL A 145 6.21 3.28 37.20
CA VAL A 145 6.90 2.03 36.88
C VAL A 145 7.36 1.35 38.18
N GLY A 146 7.12 0.03 38.26
CA GLY A 146 7.41 -0.78 39.44
C GLY A 146 6.26 -0.89 40.45
N GLU A 147 5.15 -0.17 40.27
CA GLU A 147 3.97 -0.32 41.13
C GLU A 147 3.28 -1.65 40.89
N THR A 148 2.88 -2.32 41.98
CA THR A 148 2.08 -3.55 41.92
C THR A 148 0.71 -3.25 41.34
N VAL A 149 0.30 -4.05 40.37
CA VAL A 149 -1.00 -3.96 39.70
C VAL A 149 -1.67 -5.33 39.62
N ALA A 150 -2.99 -5.32 39.50
CA ALA A 150 -3.77 -6.51 39.24
C ALA A 150 -4.61 -6.32 37.98
N ALA A 151 -4.58 -7.30 37.08
CA ALA A 151 -5.49 -7.38 35.95
C ALA A 151 -6.68 -8.27 36.34
N ILE A 152 -7.89 -7.78 36.10
CA ILE A 152 -9.14 -8.49 36.38
C ILE A 152 -9.89 -8.71 35.07
N GLY A 153 -10.25 -9.96 34.76
CA GLY A 153 -10.98 -10.29 33.55
C GLY A 153 -11.57 -11.69 33.50
N THR A 154 -12.02 -12.07 32.31
CA THR A 154 -12.65 -13.38 32.03
C THR A 154 -11.84 -14.11 30.97
N PRO A 155 -10.69 -14.73 31.32
CA PRO A 155 -9.81 -15.35 30.35
C PRO A 155 -10.41 -16.64 29.79
N ILE A 156 -10.29 -16.87 28.48
CA ILE A 156 -10.45 -18.15 27.76
C ILE A 156 -11.88 -18.74 27.75
N SER A 157 -12.60 -18.71 28.87
CA SER A 157 -13.96 -19.23 29.00
C SER A 157 -14.71 -18.53 30.12
N PHE A 158 -16.04 -18.50 30.02
CA PHE A 158 -16.92 -17.94 31.05
C PHE A 158 -16.81 -18.60 32.43
N ALA A 159 -16.36 -19.87 32.50
CA ALA A 159 -16.10 -20.56 33.76
C ALA A 159 -14.96 -19.90 34.57
N LEU A 160 -14.12 -19.10 33.92
CA LEU A 160 -12.97 -18.41 34.50
C LEU A 160 -13.24 -16.90 34.73
N ARG A 161 -14.50 -16.44 34.70
CA ARG A 161 -14.85 -15.04 34.94
C ARG A 161 -14.29 -14.50 36.26
N ASN A 162 -13.91 -13.23 36.27
CA ASN A 162 -13.27 -12.56 37.41
C ASN A 162 -11.95 -13.22 37.86
N SER A 163 -11.19 -13.78 36.92
CA SER A 163 -9.82 -14.20 37.16
C SER A 163 -8.94 -12.98 37.41
N VAL A 164 -8.00 -13.13 38.34
CA VAL A 164 -7.07 -12.09 38.74
C VAL A 164 -5.65 -12.56 38.48
N THR A 165 -4.86 -11.73 37.81
CA THR A 165 -3.42 -11.89 37.66
C THR A 165 -2.73 -10.67 38.23
N VAL A 166 -1.64 -10.87 38.98
CA VAL A 166 -0.90 -9.80 39.64
C VAL A 166 0.45 -9.66 38.96
N GLY A 167 0.89 -8.43 38.79
CA GLY A 167 2.19 -8.07 38.24
C GLY A 167 2.57 -6.66 38.68
N ILE A 168 3.37 -5.99 37.87
CA ILE A 168 3.78 -4.60 38.04
C ILE A 168 3.50 -3.79 36.78
N VAL A 169 3.54 -2.46 36.92
CA VAL A 169 3.76 -1.58 35.78
C VAL A 169 5.21 -1.76 35.32
N SER A 170 5.40 -2.45 34.20
CA SER A 170 6.71 -2.71 33.59
C SER A 170 7.23 -1.51 32.80
N GLY A 171 6.32 -0.66 32.32
CA GLY A 171 6.65 0.52 31.54
C GLY A 171 5.43 1.41 31.34
N LEU A 172 5.69 2.70 31.20
CA LEU A 172 4.70 3.69 30.75
C LEU A 172 5.08 4.16 29.34
N ASP A 173 4.16 4.88 28.71
CA ASP A 173 4.39 5.60 27.47
C ASP A 173 4.88 4.72 26.31
N ARG A 174 4.34 3.48 26.22
CA ARG A 174 4.72 2.52 25.18
C ARG A 174 3.96 2.78 23.89
N SER A 175 4.67 2.77 22.77
CA SER A 175 4.16 3.06 21.43
C SER A 175 4.18 1.81 20.54
N VAL A 176 3.58 0.70 21.01
CA VAL A 176 3.62 -0.60 20.31
C VAL A 176 2.32 -0.79 19.52
N ASN A 177 2.38 -0.67 18.19
CA ASN A 177 1.26 -0.89 17.26
C ASN A 177 -0.06 -0.27 17.72
N SER A 178 -0.01 0.95 18.27
CA SER A 178 -1.17 1.68 18.78
C SER A 178 -1.04 3.16 18.44
N GLN A 179 -2.19 3.80 18.22
CA GLN A 179 -2.26 5.24 17.96
C GLN A 179 -1.90 6.08 19.21
N TYR A 180 -2.09 5.52 20.40
CA TYR A 180 -1.87 6.22 21.67
C TYR A 180 -0.86 5.48 22.54
N GLN A 181 -0.36 6.16 23.57
CA GLN A 181 0.53 5.55 24.55
C GLN A 181 -0.19 4.46 25.35
N LEU A 182 0.53 3.37 25.66
CA LEU A 182 0.05 2.24 26.43
C LEU A 182 0.84 2.05 27.74
N ILE A 183 0.17 1.50 28.74
CA ILE A 183 0.80 0.95 29.95
C ILE A 183 1.25 -0.47 29.63
N GLN A 184 2.51 -0.80 29.91
CA GLN A 184 3.03 -2.15 29.85
C GLN A 184 3.00 -2.80 31.22
N THR A 185 2.58 -4.05 31.29
CA THR A 185 2.55 -4.85 32.52
C THR A 185 3.00 -6.28 32.27
N ASP A 186 3.59 -6.91 33.29
CA ASP A 186 3.88 -8.34 33.33
C ASP A 186 2.76 -9.15 34.00
N ALA A 187 1.69 -8.50 34.47
CA ALA A 187 0.47 -9.19 34.86
C ALA A 187 -0.07 -9.95 33.65
N ALA A 188 -0.35 -11.24 33.80
CA ALA A 188 -0.73 -12.08 32.68
C ALA A 188 -2.06 -11.60 32.05
N ILE A 189 -1.98 -11.12 30.80
CA ILE A 189 -3.12 -10.75 29.95
C ILE A 189 -3.30 -11.85 28.90
N ASN A 190 -4.43 -12.54 28.93
CA ASN A 190 -4.78 -13.62 28.00
C ASN A 190 -6.07 -13.25 27.23
N PRO A 191 -6.35 -13.89 26.07
CA PRO A 191 -7.62 -13.72 25.37
C PRO A 191 -8.81 -13.85 26.34
N GLY A 192 -9.73 -12.89 26.31
CA GLY A 192 -10.86 -12.76 27.23
C GLY A 192 -10.67 -11.76 28.38
N ASN A 193 -9.43 -11.38 28.72
CA ASN A 193 -9.15 -10.26 29.64
C ASN A 193 -9.28 -8.88 28.96
N SER A 194 -9.32 -8.83 27.63
CA SER A 194 -9.53 -7.61 26.85
C SER A 194 -10.82 -6.91 27.28
N GLY A 195 -10.72 -5.61 27.51
CA GLY A 195 -11.76 -4.73 28.05
C GLY A 195 -11.86 -4.74 29.58
N GLY A 196 -11.06 -5.58 30.25
CA GLY A 196 -11.00 -5.67 31.72
C GLY A 196 -10.14 -4.60 32.37
N ALA A 197 -10.25 -4.49 33.70
CA ALA A 197 -9.54 -3.47 34.45
C ALA A 197 -8.08 -3.88 34.74
N LEU A 198 -7.15 -2.95 34.55
CA LEU A 198 -5.86 -2.94 35.23
C LEU A 198 -5.97 -1.99 36.43
N ILE A 199 -5.75 -2.49 37.64
CA ILE A 199 -5.95 -1.71 38.87
C ILE A 199 -4.67 -1.60 39.71
N ASN A 200 -4.53 -0.48 40.41
CA ASN A 200 -3.53 -0.31 41.47
C ASN A 200 -3.99 -0.94 42.79
N MET A 201 -3.12 -0.96 43.81
CA MET A 201 -3.44 -1.52 45.13
C MET A 201 -4.42 -0.67 45.97
N ASN A 202 -4.87 0.50 45.49
CA ASN A 202 -5.98 1.24 46.09
C ASN A 202 -7.36 0.76 45.59
N GLY A 203 -7.36 -0.14 44.60
CA GLY A 203 -8.56 -0.57 43.88
C GLY A 203 -9.04 0.45 42.87
N GLU A 204 -8.13 1.25 42.31
CA GLU A 204 -8.44 2.24 41.29
C GLU A 204 -7.95 1.76 39.93
N VAL A 205 -8.77 1.94 38.91
CA VAL A 205 -8.45 1.59 37.52
C VAL A 205 -7.43 2.56 36.99
N ILE A 206 -6.28 2.03 36.57
CA ILE A 206 -5.18 2.75 35.92
C ILE A 206 -5.18 2.57 34.41
N GLY A 207 -5.87 1.54 33.89
CA GLY A 207 -6.05 1.32 32.46
C GLY A 207 -7.03 0.19 32.14
N ILE A 208 -7.33 0.02 30.86
CA ILE A 208 -8.17 -1.05 30.30
C ILE A 208 -7.28 -2.02 29.52
N ASN A 209 -7.25 -3.29 29.93
CA ASN A 209 -6.43 -4.33 29.29
C ASN A 209 -6.87 -4.50 27.83
N THR A 210 -5.92 -4.55 26.89
CA THR A 210 -6.25 -4.50 25.46
C THR A 210 -5.59 -5.64 24.69
N MET A 211 -4.26 -5.69 24.68
CA MET A 211 -3.49 -6.60 23.83
C MET A 211 -2.35 -7.26 24.61
N LYS A 212 -1.88 -8.38 24.08
CA LYS A 212 -0.65 -9.06 24.48
C LYS A 212 0.21 -9.19 23.23
N TYR A 213 1.50 -8.96 23.34
CA TYR A 213 2.43 -9.36 22.27
C TYR A 213 2.56 -10.89 22.28
N ALA A 214 2.16 -11.55 21.18
CA ALA A 214 2.20 -12.99 21.05
C ALA A 214 3.19 -13.40 19.95
N ASP A 215 4.37 -13.87 20.37
CA ASP A 215 5.40 -14.43 19.49
C ASP A 215 6.04 -15.65 20.18
N ILE A 216 6.67 -16.55 19.42
CA ILE A 216 7.27 -17.78 19.94
C ILE A 216 8.37 -17.42 20.93
N GLY A 217 8.16 -17.76 22.21
CA GLY A 217 9.12 -17.51 23.30
C GLY A 217 8.96 -16.18 24.02
N VAL A 218 7.93 -15.37 23.72
CA VAL A 218 7.60 -14.14 24.46
C VAL A 218 6.46 -14.38 25.45
N GLU A 219 6.76 -14.31 26.75
CA GLU A 219 5.78 -14.42 27.85
C GLU A 219 5.70 -13.12 28.66
N ASN A 220 4.54 -12.87 29.28
CA ASN A 220 4.31 -11.74 30.22
C ASN A 220 4.58 -10.33 29.67
N LEU A 221 4.20 -10.09 28.41
CA LEU A 221 4.23 -8.77 27.78
C LEU A 221 2.80 -8.31 27.44
N GLY A 222 2.10 -7.75 28.45
CA GLY A 222 0.73 -7.26 28.34
C GLY A 222 0.67 -5.73 28.24
N PHE A 223 -0.40 -5.23 27.61
CA PHE A 223 -0.63 -3.80 27.44
C PHE A 223 -2.05 -3.39 27.82
N ALA A 224 -2.18 -2.19 28.38
CA ALA A 224 -3.44 -1.57 28.75
C ALA A 224 -3.53 -0.11 28.27
N ILE A 225 -4.72 0.30 27.83
CA ILE A 225 -5.04 1.67 27.46
C ILE A 225 -5.07 2.50 28.76
N PRO A 226 -4.26 3.56 28.90
CA PRO A 226 -4.13 4.28 30.15
C PRO A 226 -5.39 5.09 30.50
N VAL A 227 -5.59 5.34 31.80
CA VAL A 227 -6.79 5.99 32.34
C VAL A 227 -7.06 7.40 31.80
N ASP A 228 -6.04 8.14 31.37
CA ASP A 228 -6.22 9.46 30.77
C ASP A 228 -6.87 9.36 29.37
N THR A 229 -6.43 8.41 28.54
CA THR A 229 -7.04 8.11 27.24
C THR A 229 -8.46 7.58 27.43
N VAL A 230 -8.70 6.70 28.42
CA VAL A 230 -10.04 6.24 28.78
C VAL A 230 -10.96 7.42 29.15
N LYS A 231 -10.50 8.32 30.02
CA LYS A 231 -11.27 9.51 30.42
C LYS A 231 -11.54 10.45 29.25
N TYR A 232 -10.55 10.66 28.38
CA TYR A 232 -10.70 11.45 27.16
C TYR A 232 -11.82 10.89 26.27
N VAL A 233 -11.79 9.59 25.98
CA VAL A 233 -12.81 8.91 25.15
C VAL A 233 -14.18 8.94 25.80
N LEU A 234 -14.29 8.59 27.09
CA LEU A 234 -15.55 8.63 27.83
C LEU A 234 -16.18 10.03 27.81
N LYS A 235 -15.38 11.08 28.02
CA LYS A 235 -15.83 12.46 27.94
C LYS A 235 -16.35 12.81 26.54
N HIS A 236 -15.67 12.37 25.49
CA HIS A 236 -16.09 12.63 24.12
C HIS A 236 -17.37 11.86 23.75
N PHE A 237 -17.49 10.60 24.13
CA PHE A 237 -18.73 9.83 23.97
C PHE A 237 -19.91 10.49 24.69
N GLN A 238 -19.69 10.95 25.93
CA GLN A 238 -20.73 11.63 26.70
C GLN A 238 -21.17 12.96 26.07
N LEU A 239 -20.23 13.77 25.57
CA LEU A 239 -20.53 15.11 25.06
C LEU A 239 -20.99 15.11 23.59
N TYR A 240 -20.45 14.21 22.77
CA TYR A 240 -20.56 14.28 21.32
C TYR A 240 -21.07 12.98 20.66
N GLY A 241 -21.21 11.89 21.42
CA GLY A 241 -21.59 10.57 20.90
C GLY A 241 -20.49 9.86 20.09
N LYS A 242 -19.35 10.53 19.83
CA LYS A 242 -18.18 9.98 19.14
C LYS A 242 -16.91 10.69 19.63
N VAL A 243 -15.74 10.09 19.39
CA VAL A 243 -14.47 10.77 19.65
C VAL A 243 -14.20 11.78 18.54
N LYS A 244 -14.36 13.08 18.84
CA LYS A 244 -13.94 14.16 17.93
C LYS A 244 -12.42 14.29 17.95
N ARG A 245 -11.74 13.98 16.84
CA ARG A 245 -10.30 14.18 16.67
C ARG A 245 -10.02 15.41 15.81
N PRO A 246 -9.14 16.32 16.26
CA PRO A 246 -8.66 17.42 15.44
C PRO A 246 -7.76 16.92 14.30
N TYR A 247 -7.72 17.71 13.22
CA TYR A 247 -7.02 17.39 11.98
C TYR A 247 -6.17 18.58 11.53
N LEU A 248 -4.91 18.31 11.16
CA LEU A 248 -4.02 19.28 10.54
C LEU A 248 -3.93 19.12 9.02
N GLY A 249 -4.15 17.91 8.50
CA GLY A 249 -3.93 17.53 7.09
C GLY A 249 -2.49 17.37 6.70
N LEU A 250 -1.74 16.69 7.57
CA LEU A 250 -0.36 16.31 7.35
C LEU A 250 -0.26 14.79 7.31
N GLU A 251 0.45 14.26 6.33
CA GLU A 251 1.06 12.93 6.41
C GLU A 251 2.46 13.11 7.00
N LEU A 252 2.73 12.37 8.07
CA LEU A 252 3.92 12.57 8.91
C LEU A 252 4.76 11.30 8.91
N GLU A 253 6.06 11.46 8.77
CA GLU A 253 7.03 10.38 8.82
C GLU A 253 7.97 10.55 10.01
N GLU A 254 8.17 9.45 10.71
CA GLU A 254 9.13 9.37 11.79
C GLU A 254 10.57 9.29 11.25
N SER A 255 11.52 9.81 12.03
CA SER A 255 12.94 9.55 11.77
C SER A 255 13.24 8.05 11.91
N TRP A 256 14.21 7.51 11.17
CA TRP A 256 14.58 6.10 11.27
C TRP A 256 14.92 5.69 12.71
N GLU A 257 15.53 6.58 13.51
CA GLU A 257 15.80 6.35 14.93
C GLU A 257 14.52 6.08 15.71
N ALA A 258 13.49 6.90 15.50
CA ALA A 258 12.21 6.78 16.17
C ALA A 258 11.50 5.47 15.80
N VAL A 259 11.50 5.11 14.50
CA VAL A 259 10.90 3.86 14.01
C VAL A 259 11.52 2.63 14.68
N VAL A 260 12.85 2.61 14.87
CA VAL A 260 13.53 1.49 15.54
C VAL A 260 13.62 1.64 17.06
N GLY A 261 13.02 2.68 17.65
CA GLY A 261 13.00 2.94 19.10
C GLY A 261 14.29 3.51 19.69
N LEU A 262 15.20 4.05 18.88
CA LEU A 262 16.38 4.79 19.34
C LEU A 262 16.00 6.23 19.75
N PRO A 263 16.74 6.84 20.69
CA PRO A 263 16.51 8.24 21.06
C PRO A 263 16.65 9.18 19.87
N SER A 264 15.53 9.74 19.39
CA SER A 264 15.52 10.77 18.35
C SER A 264 15.45 12.18 18.95
N SER A 265 16.14 13.13 18.32
CA SER A 265 15.95 14.57 18.53
C SER A 265 15.24 15.26 17.37
N THR A 266 14.93 14.50 16.32
CA THR A 266 14.34 14.99 15.08
C THR A 266 12.83 15.07 15.24
N GLY A 267 12.22 16.14 14.71
CA GLY A 267 10.77 16.23 14.59
C GLY A 267 10.22 15.29 13.52
N LEU A 268 8.90 15.25 13.38
CA LEU A 268 8.25 14.47 12.32
C LEU A 268 8.42 15.17 10.97
N ARG A 269 8.87 14.46 9.93
CA ARG A 269 8.92 15.02 8.58
C ARG A 269 7.52 15.09 8.01
N VAL A 270 7.17 16.21 7.40
CA VAL A 270 5.94 16.37 6.63
C VAL A 270 6.16 15.73 5.26
N ALA A 271 5.60 14.53 5.09
CA ALA A 271 5.68 13.78 3.83
C ALA A 271 4.71 14.35 2.78
N TYR A 272 3.53 14.76 3.23
CA TYR A 272 2.49 15.33 2.39
C TYR A 272 1.65 16.33 3.18
N VAL A 273 1.17 17.36 2.48
CA VAL A 273 0.23 18.36 3.01
C VAL A 273 -1.01 18.31 2.14
N ASP A 274 -2.15 18.01 2.74
CA ASP A 274 -3.43 18.05 2.04
C ASP A 274 -3.72 19.52 1.62
N PRO A 275 -3.91 19.81 0.32
CA PRO A 275 -4.11 21.18 -0.18
C PRO A 275 -5.26 21.93 0.47
N ASP A 276 -6.32 21.23 0.86
CA ASP A 276 -7.53 21.82 1.46
C ASP A 276 -7.46 21.86 2.99
N SER A 277 -6.30 21.55 3.57
CA SER A 277 -6.13 21.41 5.01
C SER A 277 -5.77 22.70 5.74
N PRO A 278 -5.98 22.73 7.07
CA PRO A 278 -5.43 23.77 7.94
C PRO A 278 -3.93 23.99 7.80
N ALA A 279 -3.15 22.93 7.61
CA ALA A 279 -1.72 23.00 7.42
C ALA A 279 -1.34 23.76 6.14
N ALA A 280 -2.00 23.45 5.02
CA ALA A 280 -1.81 24.18 3.77
C ALA A 280 -2.17 25.67 3.94
N GLY A 281 -3.30 25.97 4.58
CA GLY A 281 -3.71 27.34 4.90
C GLY A 281 -2.72 28.11 5.79
N ALA A 282 -1.96 27.41 6.63
CA ALA A 282 -0.88 27.97 7.44
C ALA A 282 0.48 28.08 6.70
N GLY A 283 0.55 27.63 5.45
CA GLY A 283 1.74 27.62 4.62
C GLY A 283 2.82 26.68 5.15
N ILE A 284 2.41 25.50 5.62
CA ILE A 284 3.29 24.35 5.87
C ILE A 284 3.51 23.64 4.54
N GLN A 285 4.73 23.16 4.30
CA GLN A 285 5.11 22.53 3.04
C GLN A 285 5.66 21.12 3.28
N GLN A 286 5.75 20.34 2.20
CA GLN A 286 6.49 19.08 2.21
C GLN A 286 7.95 19.31 2.65
N ASP A 287 8.53 18.30 3.30
CA ASP A 287 9.86 18.30 3.91
C ASP A 287 10.08 19.24 5.11
N ASP A 288 9.07 20.01 5.51
CA ASP A 288 9.07 20.69 6.80
C ASP A 288 9.16 19.66 7.94
N LEU A 289 9.84 20.01 9.04
CA LEU A 289 9.86 19.19 10.26
C LEU A 289 8.89 19.77 11.28
N LEU A 290 7.88 19.00 11.68
CA LEU A 290 7.02 19.31 12.82
C LEU A 290 7.77 18.99 14.12
N VAL A 291 8.14 20.03 14.87
CA VAL A 291 8.98 19.94 16.08
C VAL A 291 8.13 19.92 17.34
N SER A 292 7.06 20.71 17.40
CA SER A 292 6.18 20.76 18.57
C SER A 292 4.75 21.18 18.23
N ILE A 293 3.81 20.72 19.05
CA ILE A 293 2.42 21.17 19.10
C ILE A 293 2.18 21.80 20.48
N GLY A 294 1.97 23.11 20.50
CA GLY A 294 2.04 23.92 21.70
C GLY A 294 3.37 23.69 22.43
N ALA A 295 3.29 23.32 23.70
CA ALA A 295 4.45 22.99 24.53
C ALA A 295 4.95 21.54 24.36
N SER A 296 4.22 20.67 23.67
CA SER A 296 4.56 19.24 23.53
C SER A 296 5.51 19.06 22.35
N LYS A 297 6.73 18.55 22.59
CA LYS A 297 7.61 18.11 21.50
C LYS A 297 7.03 16.87 20.84
N VAL A 298 7.16 16.77 19.52
CA VAL A 298 6.66 15.62 18.77
C VAL A 298 7.80 15.00 17.98
N LYS A 299 8.09 13.73 18.25
CA LYS A 299 9.17 12.97 17.61
C LYS A 299 8.67 11.66 17.00
N THR A 300 7.56 11.17 17.53
CA THR A 300 6.83 9.99 17.06
C THR A 300 5.39 10.37 16.69
N LEU A 301 4.74 9.56 15.87
CA LEU A 301 3.32 9.69 15.57
C LEU A 301 2.47 9.58 16.84
N VAL A 302 2.91 8.77 17.81
CA VAL A 302 2.26 8.68 19.12
C VAL A 302 2.40 10.00 19.90
N ASP A 303 3.57 10.66 19.89
CA ASP A 303 3.72 11.99 20.51
C ASP A 303 2.78 13.01 19.86
N TYR A 304 2.64 12.96 18.53
CA TYR A 304 1.72 13.79 17.79
C TYR A 304 0.27 13.56 18.24
N ASN A 305 -0.18 12.31 18.29
CA ASN A 305 -1.52 11.94 18.73
C ASN A 305 -1.77 12.37 20.19
N GLU A 306 -0.81 12.15 21.09
CA GLU A 306 -0.89 12.59 22.48
C GLU A 306 -0.91 14.12 22.65
N ALA A 307 -0.19 14.84 21.80
CA ALA A 307 -0.19 16.30 21.80
C ALA A 307 -1.52 16.85 21.27
N ILE A 308 -2.05 16.27 20.19
CA ILE A 308 -3.26 16.75 19.52
C ILE A 308 -4.54 16.39 20.30
N LYS A 309 -4.53 15.27 21.05
CA LYS A 309 -5.60 14.82 21.97
C LYS A 309 -6.07 15.88 22.96
N LYS A 310 -5.24 16.91 23.22
CA LYS A 310 -5.52 18.01 24.17
C LYS A 310 -6.47 19.08 23.63
N TYR A 311 -6.77 19.05 22.33
CA TYR A 311 -7.53 20.08 21.63
C TYR A 311 -8.79 19.50 20.96
N LEU A 312 -9.71 20.37 20.60
CA LEU A 312 -10.89 20.06 19.80
C LEU A 312 -10.76 20.61 18.38
N PRO A 313 -11.55 20.08 17.43
CA PRO A 313 -11.72 20.73 16.15
C PRO A 313 -12.11 22.20 16.30
N SER A 314 -11.62 23.06 15.40
CA SER A 314 -11.74 24.52 15.42
C SER A 314 -10.93 25.25 16.49
N ASP A 315 -10.21 24.56 17.38
CA ASP A 315 -9.23 25.22 18.24
C ASP A 315 -8.07 25.78 17.41
N THR A 316 -7.61 26.98 17.76
CA THR A 316 -6.39 27.55 17.21
C THR A 316 -5.20 27.18 18.10
N ILE A 317 -4.21 26.53 17.52
CA ILE A 317 -3.00 26.07 18.21
C ILE A 317 -1.75 26.67 17.58
N ASP A 318 -0.70 26.83 18.39
CA ASP A 318 0.63 27.15 17.89
C ASP A 318 1.40 25.84 17.65
N ILE A 319 1.99 25.70 16.47
CA ILE A 319 2.90 24.61 16.13
C ILE A 319 4.28 25.19 15.80
N THR A 320 5.33 24.44 16.12
CA THR A 320 6.69 24.78 15.74
C THR A 320 7.11 23.91 14.56
N ILE A 321 7.42 24.56 13.44
CA ILE A 321 7.93 23.92 12.23
C ILE A 321 9.38 24.35 12.00
N GLN A 322 10.24 23.43 11.59
CA GLN A 322 11.54 23.76 11.02
C GLN A 322 11.50 23.58 9.50
N SER A 323 11.64 24.69 8.79
CA SER A 323 11.61 24.77 7.33
C SER A 323 12.93 25.34 6.82
N ASN A 324 13.63 24.65 5.92
CA ASN A 324 14.94 25.09 5.40
C ASN A 324 15.96 25.45 6.51
N ASN A 325 16.02 24.65 7.58
CA ASN A 325 16.84 24.88 8.79
C ASN A 325 16.46 26.11 9.63
N ALA A 326 15.36 26.79 9.34
CA ALA A 326 14.82 27.87 10.16
C ALA A 326 13.59 27.40 10.94
N THR A 327 13.62 27.56 12.26
CA THR A 327 12.48 27.26 13.14
C THR A 327 11.50 28.42 13.16
N LYS A 328 10.22 28.14 12.90
CA LYS A 328 9.11 29.11 12.86
C LYS A 328 7.94 28.58 13.68
N SER A 329 7.31 29.47 14.44
CA SER A 329 6.00 29.20 15.05
C SER A 329 4.91 29.57 14.06
N LYS A 330 3.92 28.69 13.87
CA LYS A 330 2.76 28.89 13.01
C LYS A 330 1.50 28.71 13.84
N SER A 331 0.54 29.61 13.68
CA SER A 331 -0.78 29.49 14.30
C SER A 331 -1.73 28.80 13.31
N VAL A 332 -2.34 27.68 13.72
CA VAL A 332 -3.16 26.84 12.86
C VAL A 332 -4.50 26.57 13.53
N THR A 333 -5.59 26.76 12.79
CA THR A 333 -6.94 26.44 13.28
C THR A 333 -7.29 25.02 12.85
N LEU A 334 -7.43 24.12 13.81
CA LEU A 334 -7.61 22.69 13.57
C LEU A 334 -8.92 22.40 12.82
N GLY A 335 -8.85 21.51 11.84
CA GLY A 335 -10.03 20.92 11.22
C GLY A 335 -10.64 19.83 12.11
N GLU A 336 -11.83 19.34 11.75
CA GLU A 336 -12.31 18.04 12.24
C GLU A 336 -11.85 17.01 11.21
N THR A 337 -11.22 15.91 11.64
CA THR A 337 -10.96 14.80 10.72
C THR A 337 -12.29 14.47 10.05
N GLN A 338 -12.37 14.64 8.74
CA GLN A 338 -13.43 13.99 7.98
C GLN A 338 -13.10 12.50 7.98
N GLN A 339 -13.34 11.84 9.11
CA GLN A 339 -14.19 10.68 8.99
C GLN A 339 -15.39 11.27 8.26
N GLN A 340 -15.54 10.94 6.97
CA GLN A 340 -16.89 10.54 6.60
C GLN A 340 -17.28 9.68 7.78
N ALA A 341 -18.20 10.20 8.61
CA ALA A 341 -19.12 9.31 9.24
C ALA A 341 -19.40 8.36 8.11
N THR A 342 -19.03 7.08 8.25
CA THR A 342 -19.77 6.04 7.56
C THR A 342 -21.17 6.61 7.64
N LYS A 343 -21.70 7.11 6.52
CA LYS A 343 -23.03 7.66 6.49
C LYS A 343 -23.82 6.37 6.58
N SER A 344 -23.86 5.84 7.79
CA SER A 344 -24.92 5.10 8.39
C SER A 344 -26.07 6.09 8.34
N THR A 345 -26.59 6.32 7.13
CA THR A 345 -28.01 6.46 6.94
C THR A 345 -28.56 5.17 7.53
N GLN A 346 -28.81 5.26 8.83
CA GLN A 346 -29.47 4.28 9.64
C GLN A 346 -30.86 4.16 9.03
N ASP A 347 -31.09 3.14 8.22
CA ASP A 347 -32.44 2.59 8.13
C ASP A 347 -32.77 1.95 9.49
N ALA A 348 -34.06 1.74 9.74
CA ALA A 348 -34.60 1.39 11.06
C ALA A 348 -34.07 0.06 11.66
N GLU A 349 -33.10 -0.61 11.02
CA GLU A 349 -32.49 -1.86 11.43
C GLU A 349 -30.94 -1.86 11.43
N GLY A 350 -30.29 -0.69 11.30
CA GLY A 350 -28.92 -0.46 11.78
C GLY A 350 -27.82 -1.34 11.16
N SER A 351 -27.59 -1.23 9.86
CA SER A 351 -26.54 -1.99 9.19
C SER A 351 -25.75 -1.19 8.17
N TYR A 352 -24.46 -1.51 8.09
CA TYR A 352 -23.52 -1.07 7.07
C TYR A 352 -24.00 -1.47 5.66
N LEU A 353 -23.84 -0.58 4.68
CA LEU A 353 -23.97 -0.91 3.26
C LEU A 353 -22.70 -1.68 2.85
N ASP A 354 -22.71 -2.98 3.12
CA ASP A 354 -21.93 -3.92 2.33
C ASP A 354 -22.53 -3.93 0.91
N ALA A 355 -21.73 -3.65 -0.11
CA ALA A 355 -22.17 -3.70 -1.51
C ALA A 355 -22.64 -5.13 -1.90
N ASP A 356 -22.23 -6.14 -1.12
CA ASP A 356 -22.60 -7.54 -1.25
C ASP A 356 -23.65 -7.97 -0.22
N ARG A 357 -24.27 -7.04 0.50
CA ARG A 357 -25.22 -7.36 1.57
C ARG A 357 -26.41 -8.15 1.01
N GLY A 358 -26.50 -9.43 1.38
CA GLY A 358 -27.53 -10.36 0.91
C GLY A 358 -27.10 -11.27 -0.25
N LYS A 359 -25.90 -11.08 -0.80
CA LYS A 359 -25.29 -12.00 -1.77
C LYS A 359 -24.81 -13.25 -1.02
N THR A 360 -25.28 -14.42 -1.47
CA THR A 360 -24.90 -15.73 -0.91
C THR A 360 -24.18 -16.61 -1.94
N LYS A 361 -24.00 -16.08 -3.15
CA LYS A 361 -23.32 -16.71 -4.27
C LYS A 361 -22.46 -15.69 -5.00
N ILE A 362 -21.38 -16.18 -5.59
CA ILE A 362 -20.54 -15.47 -6.55
C ILE A 362 -20.56 -16.23 -7.86
N GLY A 363 -20.35 -15.54 -8.96
CA GLY A 363 -20.22 -16.16 -10.26
C GLY A 363 -19.66 -15.19 -11.27
N ASP A 364 -19.22 -15.73 -12.38
CA ASP A 364 -18.72 -14.97 -13.51
C ASP A 364 -19.68 -15.16 -14.67
N SER A 365 -20.31 -14.07 -15.13
CA SER A 365 -21.25 -14.13 -16.25
C SER A 365 -20.59 -14.37 -17.60
N HIS A 366 -19.32 -13.97 -17.77
CA HIS A 366 -18.57 -14.16 -19.01
C HIS A 366 -18.18 -15.63 -19.18
N TYR A 367 -17.59 -16.23 -18.15
CA TYR A 367 -17.22 -17.65 -18.12
C TYR A 367 -18.37 -18.57 -17.67
N GLY A 368 -19.55 -18.00 -17.38
CA GLY A 368 -20.79 -18.75 -17.18
C GLY A 368 -20.80 -19.66 -15.95
N TRP A 369 -20.07 -19.34 -14.87
CA TRP A 369 -20.03 -20.17 -13.65
C TRP A 369 -20.59 -19.47 -12.41
N SER A 370 -21.01 -20.24 -11.41
CA SER A 370 -21.39 -19.73 -10.09
C SER A 370 -21.09 -20.72 -8.96
N MET A 371 -20.93 -20.23 -7.74
CA MET A 371 -20.74 -21.03 -6.53
C MET A 371 -21.24 -20.31 -5.28
N LYS A 372 -21.27 -21.01 -4.13
CA LYS A 372 -21.57 -20.38 -2.84
C LYS A 372 -20.50 -19.34 -2.48
N TYR A 373 -20.94 -18.24 -1.87
CA TYR A 373 -20.08 -17.19 -1.35
C TYR A 373 -20.24 -17.11 0.18
N PRO A 374 -19.43 -17.85 0.95
CA PRO A 374 -19.47 -17.80 2.41
C PRO A 374 -18.88 -16.47 2.87
N ALA A 375 -19.51 -15.75 3.82
CA ALA A 375 -18.85 -14.52 4.28
C ALA A 375 -17.64 -14.79 5.15
N GLY A 376 -16.72 -13.84 5.08
CA GLY A 376 -15.32 -14.06 5.40
C GLY A 376 -14.51 -14.38 4.15
N LEU A 377 -15.11 -14.86 3.06
CA LEU A 377 -14.38 -15.05 1.80
C LEU A 377 -14.16 -13.69 1.13
N VAL A 378 -12.93 -13.21 1.16
CA VAL A 378 -12.50 -11.94 0.56
C VAL A 378 -11.89 -12.24 -0.80
N LYS A 379 -12.35 -11.55 -1.85
CA LYS A 379 -11.73 -11.62 -3.18
C LYS A 379 -10.31 -11.08 -3.07
N GLY A 380 -9.34 -11.87 -3.48
CA GLY A 380 -7.95 -11.48 -3.64
C GLY A 380 -7.74 -10.93 -5.06
N HIS A 381 -6.70 -11.43 -5.72
CA HIS A 381 -6.38 -11.07 -7.09
C HIS A 381 -7.34 -11.73 -8.11
N GLN A 382 -7.71 -10.99 -9.15
CA GLN A 382 -8.33 -11.50 -10.39
C GLN A 382 -7.46 -11.05 -11.55
N SER A 383 -7.22 -11.94 -12.52
CA SER A 383 -6.47 -11.60 -13.74
C SER A 383 -7.25 -10.61 -14.59
N ASP A 384 -6.53 -9.83 -15.41
CA ASP A 384 -7.11 -8.83 -16.31
C ASP A 384 -8.08 -9.45 -17.33
N ASP A 385 -7.77 -10.67 -17.80
CA ASP A 385 -8.64 -11.45 -18.68
C ASP A 385 -9.85 -12.05 -17.93
N GLY A 386 -9.90 -11.94 -16.60
CA GLY A 386 -10.93 -12.53 -15.74
C GLY A 386 -10.86 -14.05 -15.63
N ASP A 387 -9.96 -14.70 -16.36
CA ASP A 387 -9.83 -16.16 -16.46
C ASP A 387 -9.33 -16.81 -15.17
N SER A 388 -8.84 -16.03 -14.21
CA SER A 388 -8.45 -16.51 -12.90
C SER A 388 -8.86 -15.54 -11.80
N VAL A 389 -9.33 -16.08 -10.68
CA VAL A 389 -9.68 -15.29 -9.49
C VAL A 389 -9.32 -16.07 -8.24
N SER A 390 -8.74 -15.37 -7.27
CA SER A 390 -8.38 -15.91 -5.97
C SER A 390 -9.22 -15.27 -4.87
N PHE A 391 -9.36 -16.00 -3.78
CA PHE A 391 -10.05 -15.59 -2.58
C PHE A 391 -9.30 -16.11 -1.35
N VAL A 392 -9.36 -15.35 -0.27
CA VAL A 392 -8.83 -15.74 1.04
C VAL A 392 -9.94 -15.67 2.06
N ASP A 393 -9.98 -16.62 2.97
CA ASP A 393 -10.80 -16.49 4.17
C ASP A 393 -10.19 -15.41 5.08
N ALA A 394 -11.01 -14.48 5.57
CA ALA A 394 -10.60 -13.34 6.38
C ALA A 394 -9.97 -13.75 7.73
N LYS A 395 -10.18 -15.00 8.18
CA LYS A 395 -9.53 -15.56 9.38
C LYS A 395 -8.23 -16.29 9.04
N GLY A 396 -7.90 -16.42 7.76
CA GLY A 396 -6.76 -17.18 7.26
C GLY A 396 -6.98 -18.69 7.25
N ASP A 397 -8.23 -19.18 7.36
CA ASP A 397 -8.50 -20.62 7.47
C ASP A 397 -8.16 -21.40 6.18
N PHE A 398 -8.44 -20.79 5.03
CA PHE A 398 -8.23 -21.37 3.70
C PHE A 398 -8.10 -20.28 2.62
N SER A 399 -7.59 -20.66 1.45
CA SER A 399 -7.68 -19.87 0.22
C SER A 399 -8.32 -20.69 -0.90
N LEU A 400 -8.97 -20.00 -1.81
CA LEU A 400 -9.67 -20.56 -2.97
C LEU A 400 -9.15 -19.87 -4.23
N MET A 401 -8.93 -20.61 -5.30
CA MET A 401 -8.60 -20.07 -6.61
C MET A 401 -9.45 -20.78 -7.66
N ILE A 402 -10.00 -20.01 -8.58
CA ILE A 402 -10.74 -20.50 -9.73
C ILE A 402 -9.95 -20.08 -10.96
N LYS A 403 -9.73 -21.00 -11.89
CA LYS A 403 -9.03 -20.75 -13.15
C LYS A 403 -9.84 -21.35 -14.30
N VAL A 404 -9.93 -20.65 -15.41
CA VAL A 404 -10.57 -21.08 -16.64
C VAL A 404 -9.52 -21.11 -17.74
N GLU A 405 -9.24 -22.29 -18.27
CA GLU A 405 -8.35 -22.44 -19.43
C GLU A 405 -9.21 -22.70 -20.66
N SER A 406 -9.31 -21.71 -21.55
CA SER A 406 -10.02 -21.84 -22.82
C SER A 406 -9.19 -22.56 -23.89
N ASN A 407 -9.83 -23.00 -24.97
CA ASN A 407 -9.22 -23.76 -26.08
C ASN A 407 -8.68 -25.14 -25.68
N VAL A 408 -9.28 -25.76 -24.66
CA VAL A 408 -9.01 -27.14 -24.26
C VAL A 408 -9.92 -28.09 -25.05
N SER A 409 -9.42 -29.26 -25.41
CA SER A 409 -10.23 -30.25 -26.13
C SER A 409 -11.38 -30.79 -25.25
N ASP A 410 -12.62 -30.71 -25.75
CA ASP A 410 -13.81 -31.31 -25.12
C ASP A 410 -13.77 -32.85 -25.06
N GLU A 411 -12.84 -33.48 -25.77
CA GLU A 411 -12.72 -34.94 -25.86
C GLU A 411 -11.71 -35.53 -24.87
N LEU A 412 -11.23 -34.75 -23.89
CA LEU A 412 -10.31 -35.28 -22.89
C LEU A 412 -10.94 -36.47 -22.13
N SER A 413 -10.29 -37.63 -22.23
CA SER A 413 -10.68 -38.79 -21.42
C SER A 413 -10.59 -38.46 -19.92
N PRO A 414 -11.38 -39.10 -19.04
CA PRO A 414 -11.27 -38.94 -17.59
C PRO A 414 -9.84 -39.07 -17.05
N SER A 415 -9.04 -39.96 -17.64
CA SER A 415 -7.63 -40.17 -17.30
C SER A 415 -6.74 -39.01 -17.74
N ALA A 416 -6.99 -38.45 -18.94
CA ALA A 416 -6.25 -37.30 -19.44
C ALA A 416 -6.52 -36.05 -18.61
N LEU A 417 -7.79 -35.82 -18.23
CA LEU A 417 -8.19 -34.73 -17.34
C LEU A 417 -7.57 -34.87 -15.94
N LEU A 418 -7.54 -36.08 -15.37
CA LEU A 418 -6.88 -36.32 -14.09
C LEU A 418 -5.37 -36.09 -14.15
N ASN A 419 -4.73 -36.36 -15.30
CA ASN A 419 -3.30 -36.14 -15.48
C ASN A 419 -2.98 -34.65 -15.72
N SER A 420 -3.81 -33.91 -16.45
CA SER A 420 -3.59 -32.47 -16.65
C SER A 420 -3.64 -31.70 -15.33
N LEU A 421 -4.55 -32.06 -14.42
CA LEU A 421 -4.64 -31.44 -13.09
C LEU A 421 -3.53 -31.87 -12.12
N ALA A 422 -2.90 -33.03 -12.34
CA ALA A 422 -1.89 -33.57 -11.44
C ALA A 422 -0.46 -33.09 -11.74
N GLY A 423 -0.25 -32.46 -12.91
CA GLY A 423 1.07 -32.26 -13.50
C GLY A 423 1.64 -33.58 -14.04
N ASN A 424 2.15 -33.56 -15.27
CA ASN A 424 3.00 -34.63 -15.79
C ASN A 424 4.45 -34.21 -15.56
N ASP A 425 5.17 -34.96 -14.73
CA ASP A 425 6.63 -34.93 -14.49
C ASP A 425 7.13 -34.37 -13.16
N GLU A 426 8.08 -35.13 -12.60
CA GLU A 426 8.98 -34.83 -11.47
C GLU A 426 9.81 -33.53 -11.62
N ASN A 427 9.53 -32.67 -12.59
CA ASN A 427 10.35 -31.50 -12.94
C ASN A 427 9.57 -30.18 -13.14
N ASP A 428 8.26 -30.13 -12.89
CA ASP A 428 7.54 -28.86 -12.98
C ASP A 428 7.61 -28.09 -11.64
N TYR A 429 8.16 -26.88 -11.71
CA TYR A 429 8.66 -26.08 -10.60
C TYR A 429 7.56 -25.35 -9.82
N SER A 430 6.40 -25.98 -9.59
CA SER A 430 5.26 -25.42 -8.84
C SER A 430 4.84 -26.22 -7.60
N GLY A 431 5.59 -27.27 -7.21
CA GLY A 431 5.37 -27.94 -5.92
C GLY A 431 6.00 -29.31 -5.78
N ALA A 432 7.34 -29.37 -5.78
CA ALA A 432 8.13 -30.59 -5.60
C ALA A 432 7.99 -31.29 -4.23
N ASP A 433 7.00 -30.91 -3.41
CA ASP A 433 6.68 -31.56 -2.12
C ASP A 433 5.18 -31.93 -2.01
N SER A 434 4.47 -32.08 -3.13
CA SER A 434 3.05 -32.45 -3.11
C SER A 434 2.82 -33.98 -3.14
N THR A 435 2.44 -34.58 -2.00
CA THR A 435 2.01 -35.99 -1.97
C THR A 435 0.55 -36.09 -2.41
N ILE A 436 0.25 -36.79 -3.52
CA ILE A 436 -1.14 -37.07 -3.92
C ILE A 436 -1.75 -38.08 -2.94
N LEU A 437 -2.81 -37.67 -2.25
CA LEU A 437 -3.57 -38.47 -1.28
C LEU A 437 -4.81 -39.10 -1.91
N GLU A 438 -5.44 -38.38 -2.85
CA GLU A 438 -6.63 -38.83 -3.54
C GLU A 438 -6.59 -38.38 -5.00
N ARG A 439 -6.97 -39.27 -5.91
CA ARG A 439 -7.13 -38.98 -7.34
C ARG A 439 -8.34 -39.77 -7.84
N GLN A 440 -9.39 -39.06 -8.26
CA GLN A 440 -10.67 -39.69 -8.59
C GLN A 440 -11.42 -38.92 -9.68
N TYR A 441 -12.04 -39.63 -10.62
CA TYR A 441 -13.05 -39.05 -11.50
C TYR A 441 -14.44 -39.27 -10.91
N VAL A 442 -15.17 -38.19 -10.64
CA VAL A 442 -16.49 -38.21 -10.00
C VAL A 442 -17.57 -38.07 -11.06
N LYS A 443 -18.39 -39.12 -11.22
CA LYS A 443 -19.56 -39.10 -12.10
C LYS A 443 -20.76 -38.54 -11.33
N ARG A 444 -21.01 -37.24 -11.47
CA ARG A 444 -22.19 -36.57 -10.93
C ARG A 444 -23.10 -36.18 -12.08
N GLU A 445 -24.41 -36.36 -11.91
CA GLU A 445 -25.40 -35.98 -12.93
C GLU A 445 -25.28 -34.48 -13.22
N GLY A 446 -25.14 -34.11 -14.50
CA GLY A 446 -24.95 -32.73 -14.96
C GLY A 446 -23.50 -32.27 -15.04
N ASN A 447 -22.70 -32.44 -13.97
CA ASN A 447 -21.34 -31.88 -13.87
C ASN A 447 -20.32 -32.94 -13.39
N PRO A 448 -19.84 -33.85 -14.27
CA PRO A 448 -18.73 -34.74 -13.91
C PRO A 448 -17.44 -33.93 -13.73
N TYR A 449 -16.57 -34.36 -12.82
CA TYR A 449 -15.33 -33.64 -12.54
C TYR A 449 -14.18 -34.56 -12.13
N ALA A 450 -12.97 -34.10 -12.39
CA ALA A 450 -11.76 -34.70 -11.85
C ALA A 450 -11.45 -34.09 -10.48
N LYS A 451 -11.10 -34.94 -9.52
CA LYS A 451 -10.78 -34.60 -8.14
C LYS A 451 -9.34 -35.01 -7.82
N ILE A 452 -8.57 -34.07 -7.30
CA ILE A 452 -7.24 -34.33 -6.73
C ILE A 452 -7.18 -33.76 -5.32
N VAL A 453 -6.66 -34.54 -4.38
CA VAL A 453 -6.31 -34.07 -3.04
C VAL A 453 -4.82 -34.34 -2.84
N GLY A 454 -4.06 -33.28 -2.61
CA GLY A 454 -2.63 -33.32 -2.36
C GLY A 454 -2.29 -32.75 -0.99
N ARG A 455 -1.15 -33.18 -0.43
CA ARG A 455 -0.52 -32.54 0.74
C ARG A 455 0.69 -31.77 0.26
N SER A 456 0.71 -30.46 0.46
CA SER A 456 1.83 -29.57 0.12
C SER A 456 2.80 -29.49 1.30
N GLY A 457 3.87 -30.31 1.29
CA GLY A 457 4.90 -30.32 2.32
C GLY A 457 4.36 -30.43 3.76
N ASN A 458 4.79 -29.50 4.62
CA ASN A 458 4.29 -29.34 6.00
C ASN A 458 3.27 -28.19 6.14
N GLU A 459 3.00 -27.44 5.07
CA GLU A 459 2.23 -26.20 5.08
C GLU A 459 0.73 -26.45 5.10
N GLY A 460 0.25 -27.43 4.32
CA GLY A 460 -1.19 -27.68 4.22
C GLY A 460 -1.60 -28.72 3.20
N TYR A 461 -2.87 -28.67 2.83
CA TYR A 461 -3.52 -29.60 1.91
C TYR A 461 -4.22 -28.82 0.80
N ILE A 462 -4.14 -29.33 -0.42
CA ILE A 462 -4.77 -28.76 -1.61
C ILE A 462 -5.86 -29.71 -2.09
N GLN A 463 -7.05 -29.18 -2.33
CA GLN A 463 -8.13 -29.88 -2.99
C GLN A 463 -8.46 -29.21 -4.32
N THR A 464 -8.32 -29.94 -5.42
CA THR A 464 -8.61 -29.47 -6.76
C THR A 464 -9.85 -30.17 -7.32
N ARG A 465 -10.72 -29.41 -7.99
CA ARG A 465 -11.81 -29.90 -8.82
C ARG A 465 -11.64 -29.34 -10.24
N GLY A 466 -11.60 -30.20 -11.26
CA GLY A 466 -11.54 -29.78 -12.66
C GLY A 466 -12.76 -30.22 -13.44
N TYR A 467 -13.40 -29.28 -14.13
CA TYR A 467 -14.60 -29.46 -14.93
C TYR A 467 -14.31 -29.09 -16.38
N LEU A 468 -14.67 -29.97 -17.31
CA LEU A 468 -14.54 -29.71 -18.74
C LEU A 468 -15.91 -29.33 -19.29
N HIS A 469 -16.01 -28.19 -19.96
CA HIS A 469 -17.26 -27.70 -20.54
C HIS A 469 -16.99 -26.71 -21.67
N ASP A 470 -17.60 -26.93 -22.83
CA ASP A 470 -17.61 -26.05 -24.01
C ASP A 470 -16.21 -25.50 -24.38
N GLY A 471 -15.26 -26.41 -24.53
CA GLY A 471 -13.88 -26.14 -24.94
C GLY A 471 -13.02 -25.49 -23.85
N SER A 472 -13.49 -25.50 -22.59
CA SER A 472 -12.80 -24.86 -21.47
C SER A 472 -12.65 -25.79 -20.27
N LEU A 473 -11.50 -25.69 -19.60
CA LEU A 473 -11.21 -26.37 -18.34
C LEU A 473 -11.33 -25.40 -17.17
N TYR A 474 -12.32 -25.62 -16.32
CA TYR A 474 -12.55 -24.87 -15.09
C TYR A 474 -11.91 -25.61 -13.94
N THR A 475 -10.97 -24.98 -13.26
CA THR A 475 -10.27 -25.56 -12.12
C THR A 475 -10.53 -24.76 -10.85
N VAL A 476 -11.02 -25.44 -9.82
CA VAL A 476 -11.28 -24.87 -8.49
C VAL A 476 -10.29 -25.48 -7.51
N HIS A 477 -9.34 -24.68 -7.05
CA HIS A 477 -8.29 -25.04 -6.10
C HIS A 477 -8.61 -24.48 -4.72
N LEU A 478 -8.61 -25.34 -3.70
CA LEU A 478 -8.76 -24.93 -2.29
C LEU A 478 -7.51 -25.35 -1.51
N PHE A 479 -6.79 -24.39 -0.93
CA PHE A 479 -5.71 -24.65 0.00
C PHE A 479 -6.19 -24.46 1.44
N VAL A 480 -5.84 -25.39 2.32
CA VAL A 480 -6.16 -25.34 3.76
C VAL A 480 -4.91 -25.64 4.55
N SER A 481 -4.61 -24.80 5.56
CA SER A 481 -3.45 -25.03 6.43
C SER A 481 -3.57 -26.36 7.19
N LYS A 482 -2.43 -26.95 7.54
CA LYS A 482 -2.37 -28.25 8.24
C LYS A 482 -3.15 -28.24 9.57
N GLU A 483 -3.17 -27.12 10.28
CA GLU A 483 -3.90 -26.95 11.55
C GLU A 483 -5.42 -27.09 11.36
N HIS A 484 -5.94 -26.52 10.27
CA HIS A 484 -7.38 -26.51 10.00
C HIS A 484 -7.87 -27.73 9.24
N TYR A 485 -7.02 -28.38 8.44
CA TYR A 485 -7.43 -29.53 7.63
C TYR A 485 -7.86 -30.75 8.46
N ASN A 486 -7.24 -30.97 9.62
CA ASN A 486 -7.57 -32.12 10.48
C ASN A 486 -8.87 -31.94 11.30
N ASN A 487 -9.54 -30.78 11.17
CA ASN A 487 -10.82 -30.54 11.81
C ASN A 487 -11.96 -31.12 10.96
N ASN A 488 -12.46 -32.30 11.35
CA ASN A 488 -13.55 -33.01 10.66
C ASN A 488 -14.83 -32.18 10.49
N PHE A 489 -15.07 -31.18 11.34
CA PHE A 489 -16.23 -30.29 11.20
C PHE A 489 -16.03 -29.29 10.06
N LYS A 490 -14.83 -28.71 9.92
CA LYS A 490 -14.48 -27.77 8.84
C LYS A 490 -14.35 -28.46 7.48
N GLN A 491 -13.87 -29.70 7.45
CA GLN A 491 -13.75 -30.53 6.23
C GLN A 491 -15.05 -30.62 5.42
N ASN A 492 -16.19 -30.79 6.09
CA ASN A 492 -17.49 -30.86 5.41
C ASN A 492 -17.88 -29.52 4.77
N SER A 493 -17.58 -28.40 5.44
CA SER A 493 -17.82 -27.06 4.90
C SER A 493 -16.96 -26.77 3.66
N TYR A 494 -15.70 -27.21 3.66
CA TYR A 494 -14.81 -27.09 2.51
C TYR A 494 -15.29 -27.91 1.30
N ASN A 495 -15.74 -29.14 1.53
CA ASN A 495 -16.32 -29.97 0.48
C ASN A 495 -17.64 -29.39 -0.05
N ASP A 496 -18.51 -28.89 0.83
CA ASP A 496 -19.76 -28.23 0.44
C ASP A 496 -19.51 -26.95 -0.40
N LEU A 497 -18.46 -26.19 -0.08
CA LEU A 497 -18.04 -25.03 -0.88
C LEU A 497 -17.57 -25.47 -2.28
N LEU A 498 -16.65 -26.43 -2.37
CA LEU A 498 -16.15 -26.96 -3.64
C LEU A 498 -17.26 -27.58 -4.50
N ASP A 499 -18.12 -28.41 -3.90
CA ASP A 499 -19.22 -29.08 -4.59
C ASP A 499 -20.39 -28.16 -4.96
N SER A 500 -20.36 -26.90 -4.50
CA SER A 500 -21.32 -25.87 -4.88
C SER A 500 -21.02 -25.20 -6.22
N PHE A 501 -19.82 -25.40 -6.77
CA PHE A 501 -19.44 -24.86 -8.07
C PHE A 501 -20.32 -25.45 -9.19
N LYS A 502 -20.80 -24.56 -10.06
CA LYS A 502 -21.69 -24.88 -11.17
C LYS A 502 -21.25 -24.13 -12.42
N LEU A 503 -21.30 -24.83 -13.54
CA LEU A 503 -21.17 -24.29 -14.89
C LEU A 503 -22.51 -23.71 -15.36
N SER A 504 -23.02 -22.74 -14.59
CA SER A 504 -24.21 -21.97 -14.94
C SER A 504 -24.20 -20.64 -14.20
N PHE A 505 -24.57 -19.57 -14.88
CA PHE A 505 -24.78 -18.24 -14.30
C PHE A 505 -26.23 -17.79 -14.51
N ASN A 506 -26.86 -17.21 -13.49
CA ASN A 506 -28.24 -16.70 -13.57
C ASN A 506 -28.26 -15.21 -13.24
N ASP A 507 -28.30 -14.38 -14.28
CA ASP A 507 -28.32 -12.91 -14.21
C ASP A 507 -29.52 -12.34 -13.41
N LYS A 508 -30.58 -13.13 -13.23
CA LYS A 508 -31.77 -12.77 -12.45
C LYS A 508 -31.70 -13.19 -10.98
N ASP A 509 -30.67 -13.90 -10.55
CA ASP A 509 -30.52 -14.30 -9.15
C ASP A 509 -29.97 -13.14 -8.32
N GLU A 510 -30.85 -12.45 -7.58
CA GLU A 510 -30.46 -11.32 -6.73
C GLU A 510 -29.46 -11.72 -5.62
N SER A 511 -29.36 -13.01 -5.28
CA SER A 511 -28.36 -13.53 -4.32
C SER A 511 -26.99 -13.81 -4.93
N LEU A 512 -26.87 -13.73 -6.27
CA LEU A 512 -25.64 -13.90 -7.02
C LEU A 512 -24.96 -12.54 -7.24
N LYS A 513 -23.68 -12.48 -6.90
CA LYS A 513 -22.79 -11.40 -7.30
C LYS A 513 -22.07 -11.80 -8.58
N ASP A 514 -22.22 -10.99 -9.62
CA ASP A 514 -21.38 -11.08 -10.80
C ASP A 514 -20.00 -10.47 -10.48
N ILE A 515 -18.95 -11.26 -10.66
CA ILE A 515 -17.56 -10.81 -10.50
C ILE A 515 -16.82 -10.72 -11.84
N SER A 516 -17.54 -10.89 -12.95
CA SER A 516 -16.99 -10.71 -14.28
C SER A 516 -16.39 -9.32 -14.43
N VAL A 517 -15.16 -9.27 -14.95
CA VAL A 517 -14.55 -8.02 -15.41
C VAL A 517 -15.17 -7.53 -16.72
N TYR A 518 -15.96 -8.36 -17.40
CA TYR A 518 -16.64 -8.00 -18.64
C TYR A 518 -18.07 -7.54 -18.39
N SER A 519 -18.45 -6.38 -18.93
CA SER A 519 -19.81 -5.86 -18.89
C SER A 519 -20.15 -5.05 -20.15
N GLY A 520 -21.26 -5.38 -20.80
CA GLY A 520 -21.80 -4.58 -21.91
C GLY A 520 -20.90 -4.44 -23.15
N GLY A 521 -19.95 -5.37 -23.36
CA GLY A 521 -18.96 -5.30 -24.44
C GLY A 521 -17.65 -4.60 -24.06
N ASN A 522 -17.51 -4.21 -22.79
CA ASN A 522 -16.32 -3.61 -22.23
C ASN A 522 -15.69 -4.53 -21.17
N THR A 523 -14.42 -4.26 -20.84
CA THR A 523 -13.65 -4.85 -19.74
C THR A 523 -13.36 -3.74 -18.72
N SER A 524 -13.69 -3.98 -17.45
CA SER A 524 -13.43 -3.09 -16.33
C SER A 524 -12.04 -3.36 -15.74
N TYR A 525 -11.23 -2.31 -15.63
CA TYR A 525 -9.91 -2.34 -15.00
C TYR A 525 -9.96 -1.59 -13.68
N THR A 526 -9.19 -2.03 -12.69
CA THR A 526 -9.00 -1.32 -11.42
C THR A 526 -7.56 -1.46 -10.98
N ASN A 527 -6.92 -0.35 -10.60
CA ASN A 527 -5.54 -0.34 -10.14
C ASN A 527 -5.43 -0.13 -8.61
N GLU A 528 -4.22 -0.25 -8.09
CA GLU A 528 -3.87 -0.05 -6.68
C GLU A 528 -4.23 1.35 -6.14
N TYR A 529 -4.39 2.34 -7.02
CA TYR A 529 -4.76 3.71 -6.68
C TYR A 529 -6.29 3.91 -6.56
N GLY A 530 -7.06 2.81 -6.51
CA GLY A 530 -8.51 2.83 -6.46
C GLY A 530 -9.17 3.38 -7.73
N LEU A 531 -8.41 3.64 -8.80
CA LEU A 531 -8.94 4.09 -10.07
C LEU A 531 -9.52 2.91 -10.82
N SER A 532 -10.80 3.02 -11.18
CA SER A 532 -11.50 2.06 -12.03
C SER A 532 -12.02 2.74 -13.29
N PHE A 533 -11.95 2.05 -14.43
CA PHE A 533 -12.50 2.51 -15.71
C PHE A 533 -12.75 1.32 -16.64
N ASP A 534 -13.63 1.50 -17.62
CA ASP A 534 -13.95 0.47 -18.60
C ASP A 534 -13.28 0.79 -19.94
N LEU A 535 -12.77 -0.23 -20.62
CA LEU A 535 -12.32 -0.17 -22.02
C LEU A 535 -13.11 -1.15 -22.88
N PRO A 536 -13.23 -0.93 -24.19
CA PRO A 536 -13.81 -1.94 -25.09
C PRO A 536 -13.09 -3.30 -24.96
N SER A 537 -13.82 -4.41 -25.11
CA SER A 537 -13.28 -5.75 -24.82
C SER A 537 -12.12 -6.22 -25.72
N ASN A 538 -11.82 -5.48 -26.79
CA ASN A 538 -10.66 -5.69 -27.66
C ASN A 538 -9.42 -4.90 -27.19
N TRP A 539 -9.44 -4.42 -25.95
CA TRP A 539 -8.31 -3.82 -25.28
C TRP A 539 -7.72 -4.80 -24.26
N GLN A 540 -6.41 -4.69 -24.05
CA GLN A 540 -5.66 -5.50 -23.09
C GLN A 540 -4.63 -4.63 -22.37
N GLN A 541 -4.36 -4.97 -21.13
CA GLN A 541 -3.27 -4.39 -20.35
C GLN A 541 -1.94 -4.99 -20.81
N SER A 542 -0.85 -4.22 -20.74
CA SER A 542 0.47 -4.76 -21.05
C SER A 542 0.84 -5.85 -20.04
N GLY A 543 1.41 -6.98 -20.51
CA GLY A 543 1.64 -8.20 -19.73
C GLY A 543 2.67 -8.13 -18.57
N TYR A 544 2.95 -6.94 -18.05
CA TYR A 544 3.64 -6.74 -16.78
C TYR A 544 2.59 -6.31 -15.75
N GLU A 545 2.46 -7.08 -14.65
CA GLU A 545 1.40 -6.98 -13.60
C GLU A 545 1.36 -5.65 -12.81
N SER A 546 2.02 -4.60 -13.28
CA SER A 546 1.99 -3.23 -12.74
C SER A 546 1.92 -2.17 -13.86
N SER A 547 1.72 -2.60 -15.11
CA SER A 547 1.74 -1.68 -16.24
C SER A 547 0.51 -0.80 -16.21
N SER A 548 0.70 0.51 -16.31
CA SER A 548 -0.39 1.46 -16.44
C SER A 548 -0.71 1.73 -17.91
N THR A 549 -0.46 0.76 -18.80
CA THR A 549 -0.57 0.94 -20.24
C THR A 549 -1.39 -0.16 -20.88
N PHE A 550 -2.33 0.25 -21.72
CA PHE A 550 -3.33 -0.58 -22.38
C PHE A 550 -3.25 -0.36 -23.89
N PHE A 551 -3.55 -1.41 -24.65
CA PHE A 551 -3.52 -1.40 -26.10
C PHE A 551 -4.76 -2.09 -26.65
N ASN A 552 -5.26 -1.63 -27.79
CA ASN A 552 -6.23 -2.42 -28.55
C ASN A 552 -5.54 -3.60 -29.28
N ASP A 553 -6.34 -4.54 -29.77
CA ASP A 553 -5.87 -5.80 -30.41
C ASP A 553 -4.83 -5.60 -31.53
N ASP A 554 -4.92 -4.50 -32.29
CA ASP A 554 -4.00 -4.20 -33.40
C ASP A 554 -2.87 -3.23 -33.03
N TYR A 555 -2.79 -2.83 -31.75
CA TYR A 555 -1.79 -1.91 -31.20
C TYR A 555 -1.75 -0.53 -31.85
N SER A 556 -2.81 -0.13 -32.56
CA SER A 556 -2.92 1.22 -33.12
C SER A 556 -3.25 2.24 -32.05
N GLN A 557 -4.03 1.87 -31.03
CA GLN A 557 -4.48 2.76 -29.98
C GLN A 557 -3.83 2.36 -28.66
N THR A 558 -3.42 3.36 -27.89
CA THR A 558 -2.78 3.16 -26.60
C THR A 558 -3.43 4.05 -25.56
N LEU A 559 -3.64 3.53 -24.36
CA LEU A 559 -4.07 4.31 -23.21
C LEU A 559 -3.03 4.14 -22.11
N HIS A 560 -2.59 5.24 -21.53
CA HIS A 560 -1.70 5.26 -20.38
C HIS A 560 -2.41 5.93 -19.19
N VAL A 561 -2.20 5.38 -18.00
CA VAL A 561 -2.69 5.94 -16.75
C VAL A 561 -1.50 6.37 -15.91
N GLY A 562 -1.36 7.68 -15.68
CA GLY A 562 -0.42 8.24 -14.73
C GLY A 562 -1.11 8.54 -13.40
N VAL A 563 -0.54 8.09 -12.28
CA VAL A 563 -0.97 8.50 -10.93
C VAL A 563 0.22 9.03 -10.15
N THR A 564 0.11 10.26 -9.68
CA THR A 564 1.12 10.92 -8.84
C THR A 564 0.44 11.61 -7.66
N SER A 565 1.18 11.96 -6.62
CA SER A 565 0.62 12.71 -5.49
C SER A 565 0.52 14.20 -5.79
N VAL A 566 -0.48 14.86 -5.21
CA VAL A 566 -0.61 16.32 -5.30
C VAL A 566 0.50 16.98 -4.49
N SER A 567 1.31 17.86 -5.09
CA SER A 567 2.35 18.61 -4.38
C SER A 567 1.76 19.85 -3.71
N SER A 568 2.43 20.39 -2.67
CA SER A 568 1.97 21.60 -1.99
C SER A 568 1.87 22.79 -2.97
N GLY A 569 0.66 23.32 -3.16
CA GLY A 569 0.38 24.43 -4.08
C GLY A 569 0.02 24.01 -5.52
N ASP A 570 -0.04 22.71 -5.81
CA ASP A 570 -0.55 22.22 -7.08
C ASP A 570 -2.00 22.64 -7.29
N THR A 571 -2.32 23.01 -8.54
CA THR A 571 -3.70 23.22 -8.99
C THR A 571 -3.87 22.50 -10.32
N LEU A 572 -5.07 22.01 -10.60
CA LEU A 572 -5.38 21.30 -11.84
C LEU A 572 -4.99 22.13 -13.07
N GLY A 573 -5.28 23.43 -13.06
CA GLY A 573 -4.92 24.33 -14.16
C GLY A 573 -3.41 24.49 -14.34
N ALA A 574 -2.65 24.73 -13.26
CA ALA A 574 -1.20 24.86 -13.35
C ALA A 574 -0.50 23.56 -13.80
N TRP A 575 -1.03 22.41 -13.39
CA TRP A 575 -0.55 21.10 -13.84
C TRP A 575 -0.79 20.92 -15.35
N VAL A 576 -2.01 21.18 -15.83
CA VAL A 576 -2.36 21.07 -17.25
C VAL A 576 -1.57 22.07 -18.10
N ASP A 577 -1.40 23.31 -17.65
CA ASP A 577 -0.60 24.31 -18.36
C ASP A 577 0.87 23.88 -18.49
N ARG A 578 1.43 23.23 -17.46
CA ARG A 578 2.79 22.65 -17.50
C ARG A 578 2.87 21.56 -18.57
N GLN A 579 1.94 20.61 -18.58
CA GLN A 579 1.91 19.50 -19.55
C GLN A 579 1.75 20.01 -20.99
N ARG A 580 0.82 20.94 -21.22
CA ARG A 580 0.64 21.61 -22.51
C ARG A 580 1.93 22.28 -22.95
N LYS A 581 2.55 23.08 -22.08
CA LYS A 581 3.79 23.80 -22.39
C LYS A 581 4.93 22.84 -22.76
N GLN A 582 5.09 21.73 -22.03
CA GLN A 582 6.11 20.73 -22.33
C GLN A 582 5.91 20.09 -23.71
N PHE A 583 4.68 19.75 -24.07
CA PHE A 583 4.35 19.27 -25.43
C PHE A 583 4.66 20.34 -26.49
N GLU A 584 4.26 21.57 -26.24
CA GLU A 584 4.47 22.69 -27.16
C GLU A 584 5.95 23.01 -27.40
N ASP A 585 6.78 22.92 -26.36
CA ASP A 585 8.22 23.17 -26.40
C ASP A 585 8.99 22.00 -27.08
N SER A 586 8.34 20.82 -27.20
CA SER A 586 8.91 19.62 -27.81
C SER A 586 8.85 19.60 -29.35
N TYR A 587 7.87 20.29 -29.95
CA TYR A 587 7.66 20.29 -31.40
C TYR A 587 7.59 21.69 -31.99
N VAL A 588 8.14 21.84 -33.20
CA VAL A 588 8.00 23.05 -34.01
C VAL A 588 6.51 23.24 -34.38
N PRO A 589 5.94 24.46 -34.33
CA PRO A 589 4.49 24.68 -34.44
C PRO A 589 3.79 24.03 -35.63
N LYS A 590 4.44 23.92 -36.80
CA LYS A 590 3.83 23.29 -37.99
C LYS A 590 3.67 21.76 -37.89
N TYR A 591 4.32 21.12 -36.92
CA TYR A 591 4.29 19.66 -36.69
C TYR A 591 3.46 19.27 -35.47
N ARG A 592 2.75 20.22 -34.87
CA ARG A 592 1.88 19.97 -33.72
C ARG A 592 0.56 20.72 -33.85
N ASN A 593 -0.44 20.21 -33.15
CA ASN A 593 -1.69 20.88 -32.83
C ASN A 593 -1.97 20.67 -31.34
N MET A 594 -2.50 21.67 -30.67
CA MET A 594 -2.87 21.63 -29.26
C MET A 594 -4.13 22.47 -29.12
N GLU A 595 -5.22 21.87 -28.67
CA GLU A 595 -6.48 22.55 -28.45
C GLU A 595 -6.49 23.25 -27.08
N GLU A 596 -7.51 24.08 -26.83
CA GLU A 596 -7.73 24.61 -25.49
C GLU A 596 -8.26 23.51 -24.56
N ALA A 597 -7.91 23.62 -23.28
CA ALA A 597 -8.40 22.68 -22.28
C ALA A 597 -9.92 22.80 -22.14
N GLU A 598 -10.62 21.66 -22.20
CA GLU A 598 -12.06 21.58 -22.00
C GLU A 598 -12.37 21.16 -20.56
N GLU A 599 -13.29 21.86 -19.90
CA GLU A 599 -13.77 21.49 -18.57
C GLU A 599 -14.73 20.30 -18.63
N LEU A 600 -14.55 19.36 -17.71
CA LEU A 600 -15.46 18.25 -17.47
C LEU A 600 -15.49 17.86 -15.98
N THR A 601 -16.22 16.80 -15.66
CA THR A 601 -16.27 16.24 -14.30
C THR A 601 -15.99 14.74 -14.39
N LEU A 602 -15.01 14.27 -13.63
CA LEU A 602 -14.63 12.85 -13.56
C LEU A 602 -14.61 12.40 -12.10
N ALA A 603 -15.16 11.22 -11.82
CA ALA A 603 -15.23 10.67 -10.46
C ALA A 603 -15.77 11.64 -9.39
N GLY A 604 -16.65 12.57 -9.78
CA GLY A 604 -17.22 13.62 -8.91
C GLY A 604 -16.33 14.85 -8.67
N SER A 605 -15.19 14.97 -9.35
CA SER A 605 -14.22 16.05 -9.20
C SER A 605 -14.06 16.88 -10.48
N PRO A 606 -13.67 18.16 -10.40
CA PRO A 606 -13.30 18.95 -11.57
C PRO A 606 -12.18 18.26 -12.36
N ALA A 607 -12.31 18.29 -13.68
CA ALA A 607 -11.39 17.63 -14.59
C ALA A 607 -11.19 18.49 -15.85
N LEU A 608 -10.04 18.33 -16.49
CA LEU A 608 -9.68 19.00 -17.75
C LEU A 608 -9.32 17.97 -18.80
N LYS A 609 -9.84 18.12 -20.02
CA LYS A 609 -9.44 17.35 -21.19
C LYS A 609 -8.56 18.21 -22.08
N VAL A 610 -7.45 17.68 -22.54
CA VAL A 610 -6.58 18.33 -23.52
C VAL A 610 -6.48 17.44 -24.75
N THR A 611 -6.86 17.97 -25.91
CA THR A 611 -6.67 17.30 -27.21
C THR A 611 -5.41 17.81 -27.88
N TYR A 612 -4.58 16.91 -28.39
CA TYR A 612 -3.33 17.25 -29.06
C TYR A 612 -3.08 16.36 -30.28
N ALA A 613 -2.19 16.80 -31.15
CA ALA A 613 -1.69 15.98 -32.25
C ALA A 613 -0.27 16.38 -32.61
N SER A 614 0.57 15.43 -33.01
CA SER A 614 1.92 15.71 -33.49
C SER A 614 2.30 14.78 -34.65
N THR A 615 3.37 15.14 -35.35
CA THR A 615 3.96 14.27 -36.38
C THR A 615 5.46 14.51 -36.48
N LEU A 616 6.22 13.45 -36.77
CA LEU A 616 7.63 13.57 -37.16
C LEU A 616 7.80 13.75 -38.68
N GLY A 617 6.72 13.64 -39.47
CA GLY A 617 6.79 13.63 -40.92
C GLY A 617 5.42 13.67 -41.56
N SER A 618 5.05 12.61 -42.27
CA SER A 618 3.78 12.56 -43.02
C SER A 618 2.60 11.96 -42.26
N LYS A 619 2.84 11.09 -41.27
CA LYS A 619 1.78 10.43 -40.48
C LYS A 619 1.54 11.18 -39.19
N TRP A 620 0.29 11.54 -38.91
CA TRP A 620 -0.07 12.25 -37.70
C TRP A 620 -0.53 11.28 -36.62
N ASN A 621 -0.07 11.50 -35.39
CA ASN A 621 -0.64 10.91 -34.20
C ASN A 621 -1.47 11.97 -33.51
N ALA A 622 -2.66 11.61 -33.05
CA ALA A 622 -3.52 12.43 -32.23
C ALA A 622 -3.69 11.77 -30.86
N GLY A 623 -4.15 12.55 -29.91
CA GLY A 623 -4.43 12.04 -28.57
C GLY A 623 -5.29 13.01 -27.78
N PHE A 624 -5.81 12.50 -26.67
CA PHE A 624 -6.39 13.32 -25.64
C PHE A 624 -5.95 12.83 -24.26
N SER A 625 -5.72 13.76 -23.35
CA SER A 625 -5.43 13.46 -21.95
C SER A 625 -6.54 13.99 -21.06
N LEU A 626 -6.97 13.18 -20.10
CA LEU A 626 -7.92 13.55 -19.05
C LEU A 626 -7.16 13.75 -17.74
N PHE A 627 -7.21 14.96 -17.20
CA PHE A 627 -6.55 15.33 -15.96
C PHE A 627 -7.57 15.60 -14.88
N PHE A 628 -7.41 15.00 -13.71
CA PHE A 628 -8.20 15.35 -12.54
C PHE A 628 -7.43 15.08 -11.24
N MET A 629 -7.83 15.79 -10.19
CA MET A 629 -7.29 15.63 -8.85
C MET A 629 -8.40 15.11 -7.94
N LYS A 630 -8.10 14.09 -7.15
CA LYS A 630 -9.03 13.57 -6.16
C LYS A 630 -8.26 13.04 -4.96
N ASP A 631 -8.73 13.38 -3.77
CA ASP A 631 -8.04 13.13 -2.51
C ASP A 631 -6.60 13.67 -2.56
N LYS A 632 -5.59 12.81 -2.36
CA LYS A 632 -4.17 13.21 -2.41
C LYS A 632 -3.47 12.95 -3.74
N TYR A 633 -4.19 12.60 -4.81
CA TYR A 633 -3.61 12.15 -6.06
C TYR A 633 -4.06 12.95 -7.29
N LYS A 634 -3.13 13.07 -8.24
CA LYS A 634 -3.28 13.53 -9.61
C LYS A 634 -3.43 12.30 -10.51
N TYR A 635 -4.48 12.27 -11.30
CA TYR A 635 -4.78 11.18 -12.25
C TYR A 635 -4.75 11.74 -13.67
N GLU A 636 -3.91 11.13 -14.50
CA GLU A 636 -3.82 11.39 -15.93
C GLU A 636 -4.22 10.14 -16.69
N VAL A 637 -5.22 10.25 -17.56
CA VAL A 637 -5.59 9.18 -18.51
C VAL A 637 -5.31 9.70 -19.91
N ASP A 638 -4.22 9.23 -20.51
CA ASP A 638 -3.71 9.69 -21.80
C ASP A 638 -3.96 8.65 -22.89
N VAL A 639 -4.67 9.04 -23.95
CA VAL A 639 -5.01 8.16 -25.08
C VAL A 639 -4.33 8.67 -26.33
N ASN A 640 -3.56 7.81 -27.01
CA ASN A 640 -2.91 8.10 -28.28
C ASN A 640 -3.43 7.17 -29.39
N TYR A 641 -3.60 7.72 -30.59
CA TYR A 641 -4.10 7.01 -31.77
C TYR A 641 -3.64 7.68 -33.08
N PRO A 642 -3.58 6.94 -34.22
CA PRO A 642 -3.33 7.54 -35.53
C PRO A 642 -4.41 8.56 -35.86
N LYS A 643 -4.04 9.75 -36.35
CA LYS A 643 -5.03 10.81 -36.63
C LYS A 643 -6.01 10.43 -37.73
N GLU A 644 -5.67 9.47 -38.58
CA GLU A 644 -6.52 8.96 -39.65
C GLU A 644 -7.59 7.95 -39.17
N GLU A 645 -7.62 7.64 -37.87
CA GLU A 645 -8.64 6.78 -37.22
C GLU A 645 -10.07 7.30 -37.35
N ASP A 646 -11.03 6.37 -37.15
CA ASP A 646 -12.45 6.70 -37.13
C ASP A 646 -12.78 7.57 -35.91
N GLY A 647 -13.08 8.84 -36.17
CA GLY A 647 -13.45 9.79 -35.12
C GLY A 647 -14.64 9.35 -34.27
N ALA A 648 -15.55 8.53 -34.80
CA ALA A 648 -16.67 7.99 -34.02
C ALA A 648 -16.20 6.97 -32.97
N ALA A 649 -15.25 6.10 -33.31
CA ALA A 649 -14.73 5.09 -32.39
C ALA A 649 -13.99 5.75 -31.21
N ILE A 650 -13.20 6.79 -31.50
CA ILE A 650 -12.50 7.57 -30.48
C ILE A 650 -13.49 8.33 -29.59
N GLU A 651 -14.56 8.89 -30.16
CA GLU A 651 -15.60 9.59 -29.41
C GLU A 651 -16.35 8.63 -28.46
N ASP A 652 -16.62 7.40 -28.91
CA ASP A 652 -17.26 6.36 -28.09
C ASP A 652 -16.33 5.85 -26.99
N LEU A 653 -15.02 5.74 -27.24
CA LEU A 653 -14.02 5.46 -26.21
C LEU A 653 -13.99 6.56 -25.15
N LEU A 654 -13.96 7.83 -25.56
CA LEU A 654 -13.99 8.98 -24.64
C LEU A 654 -15.28 8.98 -23.80
N LYS A 655 -16.45 8.70 -24.41
CA LYS A 655 -17.72 8.56 -23.67
C LYS A 655 -17.68 7.44 -22.65
N THR A 656 -17.11 6.29 -23.03
CA THR A 656 -16.97 5.13 -22.14
C THR A 656 -16.08 5.49 -20.95
N LEU A 657 -14.90 6.05 -21.18
CA LEU A 657 -13.98 6.47 -20.12
C LEU A 657 -14.63 7.50 -19.19
N THR A 658 -15.17 8.59 -19.74
CA THR A 658 -15.78 9.66 -18.94
C THR A 658 -16.98 9.20 -18.11
N ALA A 659 -17.73 8.19 -18.58
CA ALA A 659 -18.87 7.62 -17.85
C ALA A 659 -18.47 6.60 -16.76
N THR A 660 -17.31 5.96 -16.90
CA THR A 660 -16.94 4.79 -16.10
C THR A 660 -15.81 5.07 -15.12
N ILE A 661 -14.99 6.11 -15.36
CA ILE A 661 -13.92 6.54 -14.46
C ILE A 661 -14.48 6.82 -13.06
N LYS A 662 -13.99 6.05 -12.10
CA LYS A 662 -14.28 6.16 -10.67
C LYS A 662 -12.98 6.07 -9.89
N VAL A 663 -12.98 6.70 -8.73
CA VAL A 663 -11.92 6.50 -7.73
C VAL A 663 -12.62 6.07 -6.46
N ASP A 664 -12.35 4.84 -6.05
CA ASP A 664 -12.83 4.22 -4.83
C ASP A 664 -11.70 4.11 -3.80
N LYS A 665 -11.86 4.85 -2.70
CA LYS A 665 -10.88 4.91 -1.62
C LYS A 665 -10.79 3.57 -0.87
N ASP A 666 -11.87 2.80 -0.80
CA ASP A 666 -11.88 1.52 -0.08
C ASP A 666 -11.14 0.43 -0.87
N SER A 667 -11.02 0.61 -2.19
CA SER A 667 -10.24 -0.24 -3.09
C SER A 667 -8.78 0.19 -3.24
N MET A 668 -8.39 1.31 -2.63
CA MET A 668 -7.02 1.84 -2.70
C MET A 668 -6.10 1.08 -1.74
N ASP A 669 -4.88 0.78 -2.20
CA ASP A 669 -3.88 0.16 -1.35
C ASP A 669 -3.48 1.11 -0.21
N GLN A 670 -3.57 0.61 1.02
CA GLN A 670 -3.32 1.37 2.24
C GLN A 670 -1.81 1.61 2.48
N GLU A 671 -0.93 0.89 1.78
CA GLU A 671 0.52 1.05 1.85
C GLU A 671 1.04 2.18 0.94
N LEU A 672 0.17 2.85 0.17
CA LEU A 672 0.56 3.91 -0.75
C LEU A 672 1.03 5.18 -0.01
N GLY A 673 2.32 5.48 -0.19
CA GLY A 673 2.97 6.72 0.24
C GLY A 673 2.84 7.87 -0.78
N PHE A 674 3.71 8.87 -0.64
CA PHE A 674 3.82 9.98 -1.60
C PHE A 674 4.49 9.52 -2.92
N ILE A 675 3.89 9.86 -4.05
CA ILE A 675 4.36 9.52 -5.39
C ILE A 675 4.77 10.79 -6.10
N GLN A 676 6.08 11.00 -6.23
CA GLN A 676 6.61 12.20 -6.87
C GLN A 676 6.27 12.24 -8.36
N ASP A 677 5.67 13.34 -8.80
CA ASP A 677 5.60 13.69 -10.22
C ASP A 677 7.02 14.03 -10.70
N LEU A 678 7.59 13.18 -11.55
CA LEU A 678 8.97 13.34 -12.04
C LEU A 678 9.12 14.51 -13.00
N ASP A 679 8.04 14.96 -13.65
CA ASP A 679 8.07 16.11 -14.54
C ASP A 679 8.32 17.42 -13.76
N GLU A 680 8.00 17.44 -12.46
CA GLU A 680 8.29 18.56 -11.56
C GLU A 680 9.78 18.65 -11.21
N LEU A 681 10.49 17.53 -11.23
CA LEU A 681 11.93 17.47 -10.96
C LEU A 681 12.77 17.57 -12.23
N MET A 682 12.15 17.40 -13.40
CA MET A 682 12.84 17.37 -14.68
C MET A 682 13.41 18.74 -15.04
N ASP A 683 14.74 18.86 -15.04
CA ASP A 683 15.45 19.97 -15.70
C ASP A 683 16.03 19.48 -17.04
N PRO A 684 15.43 19.87 -18.19
CA PRO A 684 15.91 19.43 -19.50
C PRO A 684 17.32 19.93 -19.83
N ASN A 685 17.86 20.90 -19.08
CA ASN A 685 19.20 21.45 -19.25
C ASN A 685 20.22 20.88 -18.26
N HIS A 686 19.80 20.06 -17.29
CA HIS A 686 20.72 19.35 -16.42
C HIS A 686 21.52 18.34 -17.23
N THR A 687 22.83 18.28 -16.98
CA THR A 687 23.75 17.44 -17.74
C THR A 687 24.60 16.57 -16.85
N VAL A 688 24.84 15.34 -17.28
CA VAL A 688 25.76 14.39 -16.67
C VAL A 688 27.04 14.26 -17.48
N ALA A 689 28.17 14.07 -16.79
CA ALA A 689 29.46 13.91 -17.45
C ALA A 689 29.63 12.48 -17.97
N TYR A 690 29.75 12.32 -19.29
CA TYR A 690 30.20 11.09 -19.93
C TYR A 690 31.71 11.15 -20.19
N LYS A 691 32.43 10.05 -19.94
CA LYS A 691 33.87 9.93 -20.21
C LYS A 691 34.15 8.64 -20.97
N ASN A 692 34.99 8.74 -21.98
CA ASN A 692 35.54 7.62 -22.73
C ASN A 692 37.06 7.63 -22.58
N GLU A 693 37.59 6.75 -21.73
CA GLU A 693 39.02 6.72 -21.38
C GLU A 693 39.88 6.08 -22.48
N LYS A 694 39.36 5.08 -23.19
CA LYS A 694 40.06 4.45 -24.33
C LYS A 694 40.28 5.43 -25.47
N PHE A 695 39.24 6.17 -25.85
CA PHE A 695 39.28 7.13 -26.95
C PHE A 695 39.45 8.57 -26.48
N LYS A 696 39.84 8.78 -25.22
CA LYS A 696 40.35 10.05 -24.67
C LYS A 696 39.44 11.25 -24.90
N TYR A 697 38.14 11.12 -24.63
CA TYR A 697 37.22 12.26 -24.66
C TYR A 697 36.18 12.24 -23.54
N ALA A 698 35.55 13.39 -23.30
CA ALA A 698 34.45 13.56 -22.38
C ALA A 698 33.41 14.55 -22.94
N LEU A 699 32.16 14.39 -22.51
CA LEU A 699 31.00 15.22 -22.89
C LEU A 699 30.13 15.49 -21.65
N GLN A 700 29.39 16.59 -21.68
CA GLN A 700 28.25 16.86 -20.81
C GLN A 700 26.98 16.55 -21.62
N ILE A 701 26.23 15.54 -21.19
CA ILE A 701 25.07 15.04 -21.91
C ILE A 701 23.81 15.36 -21.10
N PRO A 702 22.74 15.91 -21.72
CA PRO A 702 21.47 16.08 -21.03
C PRO A 702 20.99 14.77 -20.39
N GLU A 703 20.57 14.82 -19.13
CA GLU A 703 20.18 13.62 -18.37
C GLU A 703 18.95 12.92 -18.99
N ILE A 704 18.09 13.71 -19.62
CA ILE A 704 16.90 13.24 -20.34
C ILE A 704 17.21 12.45 -21.62
N TRP A 705 18.48 12.37 -22.06
CA TRP A 705 18.86 11.58 -23.23
C TRP A 705 19.17 10.14 -22.83
N THR A 706 18.67 9.19 -23.60
CA THR A 706 18.91 7.77 -23.35
C THR A 706 20.20 7.31 -24.04
N GLY A 707 21.12 6.74 -23.26
CA GLY A 707 22.18 5.88 -23.80
C GLY A 707 21.65 4.45 -23.95
N SER A 708 22.20 3.65 -24.87
CA SER A 708 21.87 2.21 -24.95
C SER A 708 22.23 1.50 -23.63
N LYS A 709 21.28 1.39 -22.69
CA LYS A 709 21.53 1.06 -21.27
C LYS A 709 21.78 -0.43 -20.99
N ALA A 710 21.40 -1.35 -21.88
CA ALA A 710 21.37 -2.77 -21.51
C ALA A 710 22.75 -3.49 -21.49
N TYR A 711 23.77 -2.98 -22.21
CA TYR A 711 25.08 -3.65 -22.37
C TYR A 711 26.26 -2.68 -22.57
N ASP A 712 26.20 -1.50 -21.94
CA ASP A 712 27.14 -0.41 -22.22
C ASP A 712 28.52 -0.63 -21.57
N ASN A 713 29.42 -1.30 -22.29
CA ASN A 713 30.84 -1.28 -21.95
C ASN A 713 31.33 0.18 -21.89
N LYS A 714 31.93 0.57 -20.76
CA LYS A 714 32.70 1.83 -20.66
C LYS A 714 33.72 1.83 -21.81
N ASP A 715 33.69 2.85 -22.66
CA ASP A 715 34.58 3.04 -23.82
C ASP A 715 34.22 2.32 -25.15
N GLN A 716 32.95 2.44 -25.58
CA GLN A 716 32.55 2.03 -26.93
C GLN A 716 33.27 2.83 -28.03
N VAL A 717 33.49 2.17 -29.18
CA VAL A 717 34.01 2.77 -30.42
C VAL A 717 33.03 3.83 -30.93
N ASN A 718 31.74 3.49 -30.95
CA ASN A 718 30.66 4.39 -31.31
C ASN A 718 29.76 4.52 -30.10
N LYS A 719 29.61 5.74 -29.59
CA LYS A 719 28.66 6.05 -28.53
C LYS A 719 27.56 6.95 -29.06
N THR A 720 26.31 6.52 -28.92
CA THR A 720 25.13 7.29 -29.34
C THR A 720 24.27 7.62 -28.12
N PHE A 721 23.84 8.88 -28.06
CA PHE A 721 22.88 9.41 -27.11
C PHE A 721 21.61 9.79 -27.89
N LEU A 722 20.51 9.14 -27.56
CA LEU A 722 19.22 9.27 -28.25
C LEU A 722 18.30 10.23 -27.49
N PHE A 723 17.51 10.98 -28.23
CA PHE A 723 16.40 11.77 -27.71
C PHE A 723 15.26 11.77 -28.74
N THR A 724 14.08 12.28 -28.35
CA THR A 724 12.91 12.31 -29.24
C THR A 724 13.25 13.02 -30.56
N GLY A 725 13.17 12.29 -31.67
CA GLY A 725 13.45 12.78 -33.02
C GLY A 725 14.92 13.14 -33.30
N GLY A 726 15.90 12.62 -32.56
CA GLY A 726 17.30 12.91 -32.86
C GLY A 726 18.34 12.15 -32.03
N TYR A 727 19.62 12.41 -32.34
CA TYR A 727 20.74 11.85 -31.61
C TYR A 727 22.02 12.68 -31.71
N LEU A 728 22.90 12.47 -30.73
CA LEU A 728 24.32 12.79 -30.80
C LEU A 728 25.12 11.48 -30.80
N SER A 729 25.93 11.24 -31.82
CA SER A 729 26.82 10.09 -31.89
C SER A 729 28.26 10.53 -31.98
N VAL A 730 29.16 9.84 -31.27
CA VAL A 730 30.61 10.00 -31.39
C VAL A 730 31.22 8.64 -31.68
N GLY A 731 31.71 8.48 -32.90
CA GLY A 731 32.57 7.39 -33.32
C GLY A 731 34.04 7.78 -33.17
N ALA A 732 34.88 6.83 -32.76
CA ALA A 732 36.31 7.02 -32.62
C ALA A 732 37.07 5.77 -33.11
N GLU A 733 38.09 5.97 -33.94
CA GLU A 733 38.93 4.87 -34.43
C GLU A 733 40.41 5.28 -34.57
N THR A 734 41.28 4.26 -34.64
CA THR A 734 42.75 4.44 -34.65
C THR A 734 43.42 3.88 -35.90
N LYS A 735 42.65 3.26 -36.81
CA LYS A 735 43.20 2.57 -37.99
C LYS A 735 43.08 3.41 -39.25
N THR A 736 41.98 4.12 -39.43
CA THR A 736 41.76 4.98 -40.60
C THR A 736 42.19 6.41 -40.31
N THR A 737 42.93 6.98 -41.27
CA THR A 737 43.45 8.35 -41.19
C THR A 737 42.35 9.39 -41.37
N TYR A 738 42.59 10.62 -40.93
CA TYR A 738 41.68 11.76 -41.15
C TYR A 738 41.33 11.92 -42.63
N GLU A 739 42.33 11.88 -43.50
CA GLU A 739 42.18 12.06 -44.95
C GLU A 739 41.35 10.94 -45.58
N GLU A 740 41.53 9.69 -45.13
CA GLU A 740 40.73 8.56 -45.61
C GLU A 740 39.28 8.64 -45.14
N MET A 741 39.03 9.09 -43.90
CA MET A 741 37.67 9.30 -43.39
C MET A 741 36.95 10.41 -44.15
N VAL A 742 37.61 11.56 -44.37
CA VAL A 742 37.07 12.66 -45.18
C VAL A 742 36.76 12.19 -46.60
N LYS A 743 37.68 11.48 -47.25
CA LYS A 743 37.46 10.95 -48.61
C LYS A 743 36.27 9.99 -48.67
N LYS A 744 36.10 9.14 -47.65
CA LYS A 744 34.97 8.21 -47.56
C LYS A 744 33.66 8.96 -47.37
N GLU A 745 33.65 9.99 -46.53
CA GLU A 745 32.47 10.82 -46.27
C GLU A 745 32.08 11.65 -47.49
N ASP A 746 33.03 12.32 -48.15
CA ASP A 746 32.78 13.06 -49.41
C ASP A 746 32.10 12.18 -50.46
N ALA A 747 32.59 10.95 -50.63
CA ALA A 747 32.01 9.99 -51.56
C ALA A 747 30.60 9.55 -51.13
N ALA A 748 30.35 9.39 -49.82
CA ALA A 748 29.05 9.02 -49.30
C ALA A 748 28.02 10.13 -49.48
N GLN A 749 28.38 11.37 -49.12
CA GLN A 749 27.53 12.56 -49.24
C GLN A 749 27.14 12.83 -50.69
N LYS A 750 28.13 12.80 -51.60
CA LYS A 750 27.88 12.93 -53.04
C LYS A 750 26.97 11.84 -53.57
N LYS A 751 27.21 10.57 -53.20
CA LYS A 751 26.36 9.45 -53.63
C LYS A 751 24.92 9.61 -53.14
N SER A 752 24.70 10.08 -51.91
CA SER A 752 23.35 10.32 -51.39
C SER A 752 22.64 11.43 -52.16
N HIS A 753 23.32 12.54 -52.45
CA HIS A 753 22.78 13.63 -53.27
C HIS A 753 22.47 13.19 -54.72
N ASP A 754 23.37 12.43 -55.35
CA ASP A 754 23.18 11.92 -56.72
C ASP A 754 22.00 10.93 -56.80
N ASN A 755 21.68 10.23 -55.70
CA ASN A 755 20.54 9.31 -55.63
C ASN A 755 19.20 10.03 -55.39
N ASP A 756 19.21 11.15 -54.67
CA ASP A 756 18.02 11.92 -54.32
C ASP A 756 18.35 13.42 -54.21
N ASN A 757 17.77 14.23 -55.11
CA ASN A 757 18.01 15.67 -55.16
C ASN A 757 17.52 16.42 -53.91
N ASP A 758 16.59 15.83 -53.14
CA ASP A 758 16.10 16.41 -51.89
C ASP A 758 17.04 16.16 -50.71
N TYR A 759 18.07 15.32 -50.90
CA TYR A 759 19.23 15.20 -50.03
C TYR A 759 20.27 16.25 -50.43
N THR A 760 20.40 17.32 -49.67
CA THR A 760 21.38 18.39 -49.93
C THR A 760 22.43 18.40 -48.84
N PHE A 761 23.67 18.71 -49.22
CA PHE A 761 24.74 18.89 -48.25
C PHE A 761 25.69 20.03 -48.65
N THR A 762 26.34 20.61 -47.66
CA THR A 762 27.48 21.53 -47.84
C THR A 762 28.62 21.06 -46.95
N ASP A 763 29.85 21.37 -47.33
CA ASP A 763 31.03 21.01 -46.56
C ASP A 763 31.99 22.19 -46.39
N ALA A 764 32.71 22.21 -45.26
CA ALA A 764 33.69 23.25 -44.95
C ALA A 764 34.84 22.69 -44.11
N GLU A 765 36.05 23.22 -44.32
CA GLU A 765 37.18 23.03 -43.41
C GLU A 765 37.06 24.05 -42.27
N ILE A 766 37.08 23.58 -41.03
CA ILE A 766 36.91 24.41 -39.83
C ILE A 766 37.94 24.04 -38.76
N SER A 767 38.03 24.86 -37.71
CA SER A 767 38.76 24.54 -36.48
C SER A 767 37.76 24.28 -35.35
N LEU A 768 37.93 23.17 -34.65
CA LEU A 768 37.14 22.80 -33.47
C LEU A 768 38.03 22.71 -32.23
N PHE A 769 37.44 22.90 -31.06
CA PHE A 769 38.07 22.67 -29.75
C PHE A 769 39.44 23.35 -29.60
N GLY A 770 39.55 24.59 -30.11
CA GLY A 770 40.81 25.33 -30.25
C GLY A 770 41.27 25.32 -31.71
N ASP A 771 42.36 24.62 -31.99
CA ASP A 771 43.06 24.57 -33.27
C ASP A 771 42.96 23.20 -33.97
N VAL A 772 42.08 22.30 -33.51
CA VAL A 772 41.93 20.97 -34.13
C VAL A 772 41.27 21.12 -35.49
N LYS A 773 42.01 20.76 -36.55
CA LYS A 773 41.48 20.72 -37.91
C LYS A 773 40.33 19.72 -38.01
N ALA A 774 39.22 20.17 -38.58
CA ALA A 774 38.04 19.35 -38.77
C ALA A 774 37.38 19.64 -40.12
N LYS A 775 36.74 18.61 -40.68
CA LYS A 775 35.82 18.73 -41.79
C LYS A 775 34.39 18.72 -41.25
N LYS A 776 33.60 19.74 -41.59
CA LYS A 776 32.18 19.83 -41.25
C LYS A 776 31.35 19.55 -42.48
N TYR A 777 30.31 18.73 -42.34
CA TYR A 777 29.25 18.54 -43.33
C TYR A 777 27.92 18.96 -42.71
N GLU A 778 27.14 19.74 -43.44
CA GLU A 778 25.78 20.11 -43.07
C GLU A 778 24.81 19.53 -44.09
N VAL A 779 23.98 18.60 -43.64
CA VAL A 779 23.04 17.81 -44.43
C VAL A 779 21.61 18.25 -44.12
N SER A 780 20.79 18.34 -45.16
CA SER A 780 19.34 18.53 -45.06
C SER A 780 18.65 17.58 -46.03
N TYR A 781 17.73 16.75 -45.52
CA TYR A 781 16.97 15.80 -46.33
C TYR A 781 15.47 16.04 -46.19
N ALA A 782 14.86 16.62 -47.22
CA ALA A 782 13.47 17.08 -47.19
C ALA A 782 12.42 16.01 -47.55
N SER A 783 12.75 15.08 -48.45
CA SER A 783 11.82 14.04 -48.94
C SER A 783 11.89 12.72 -48.19
N ALA A 784 12.66 12.66 -47.11
CA ALA A 784 12.58 11.55 -46.18
C ALA A 784 11.16 11.46 -45.58
N LYS A 785 10.70 10.24 -45.27
CA LYS A 785 9.43 10.02 -44.55
C LYS A 785 9.33 10.86 -43.26
N ILE A 786 10.50 11.14 -42.67
CA ILE A 786 10.74 12.03 -41.53
C ILE A 786 11.87 12.97 -41.97
N PRO A 787 11.56 14.23 -42.35
CA PRO A 787 12.57 15.21 -42.75
C PRO A 787 13.52 15.53 -41.60
N TYR A 788 14.81 15.69 -41.89
CA TYR A 788 15.82 15.94 -40.85
C TYR A 788 16.97 16.82 -41.31
N LYS A 789 17.69 17.35 -40.32
CA LYS A 789 19.00 17.96 -40.50
C LYS A 789 20.05 17.19 -39.72
N GLU A 790 21.23 17.12 -40.31
CA GLU A 790 22.36 16.41 -39.73
C GLU A 790 23.64 17.24 -39.91
N THR A 791 24.48 17.27 -38.88
CA THR A 791 25.82 17.85 -38.95
C THR A 791 26.83 16.78 -38.60
N ILE A 792 27.79 16.57 -39.47
CA ILE A 792 28.86 15.58 -39.30
C ILE A 792 30.18 16.32 -39.19
N TYR A 793 30.93 16.03 -38.12
CA TYR A 793 32.27 16.52 -37.91
C TYR A 793 33.26 15.36 -37.98
N ILE A 794 34.25 15.45 -38.85
CA ILE A 794 35.40 14.55 -38.88
C ILE A 794 36.61 15.33 -38.40
N PHE A 795 37.30 14.83 -37.38
CA PHE A 795 38.49 15.50 -36.82
C PHE A 795 39.45 14.48 -36.23
N ASN A 796 40.72 14.86 -36.04
CA ASN A 796 41.74 13.96 -35.52
C ASN A 796 42.58 14.63 -34.43
N ARG A 797 42.92 13.88 -33.39
CA ARG A 797 43.91 14.27 -32.39
C ARG A 797 44.65 13.04 -31.88
N ASN A 798 45.98 13.13 -31.77
CA ASN A 798 46.85 12.08 -31.22
C ASN A 798 46.62 10.68 -31.84
N ASN A 799 46.50 10.60 -33.17
CA ASN A 799 46.25 9.36 -33.93
C ASN A 799 44.90 8.67 -33.62
N ILE A 800 43.94 9.42 -33.06
CA ILE A 800 42.55 9.00 -32.95
C ILE A 800 41.74 9.92 -33.84
N SER A 801 41.05 9.33 -34.81
CA SER A 801 40.11 10.03 -35.68
C SER A 801 38.70 9.85 -35.12
N TYR A 802 37.94 10.93 -35.12
CA TYR A 802 36.59 10.99 -34.57
C TYR A 802 35.59 11.38 -35.66
N THR A 803 34.41 10.79 -35.60
CA THR A 803 33.21 11.25 -36.31
C THR A 803 32.17 11.61 -35.27
N ALA A 804 31.80 12.89 -35.18
CA ALA A 804 30.66 13.32 -34.39
C ALA A 804 29.48 13.64 -35.29
N THR A 805 28.35 12.97 -35.08
CA THR A 805 27.12 13.15 -35.85
C THR A 805 26.02 13.70 -34.95
N LEU A 806 25.51 14.88 -35.30
CA LEU A 806 24.42 15.56 -34.64
C LEU A 806 23.22 15.51 -35.59
N ARG A 807 22.20 14.72 -35.28
CA ARG A 807 21.01 14.61 -36.12
C ARG A 807 19.77 15.02 -35.35
N MET A 808 18.90 15.78 -36.00
CA MET A 808 17.60 16.16 -35.46
C MET A 808 16.57 16.26 -36.59
N ASP A 809 15.42 15.61 -36.38
CA ASP A 809 14.27 15.69 -37.26
C ASP A 809 13.68 17.10 -37.22
N ASP A 810 13.20 17.61 -38.34
CA ASP A 810 12.70 18.99 -38.44
C ASP A 810 11.49 19.23 -37.51
N ALA A 811 10.75 18.18 -37.18
CA ALA A 811 9.59 18.22 -36.28
C ALA A 811 9.93 18.67 -34.87
N VAL A 812 11.07 18.26 -34.34
CA VAL A 812 11.52 18.52 -32.97
C VAL A 812 12.62 19.58 -32.91
N ARG A 813 12.96 20.19 -34.05
CA ARG A 813 14.06 21.17 -34.20
C ARG A 813 13.70 22.57 -33.69
N THR A 814 13.18 22.63 -32.47
CA THR A 814 12.93 23.87 -31.72
C THR A 814 14.25 24.53 -31.32
N GLU A 815 14.23 25.83 -31.03
CA GLU A 815 15.43 26.57 -30.62
C GLU A 815 16.07 25.95 -29.36
N ALA A 816 15.24 25.54 -28.39
CA ALA A 816 15.69 24.90 -27.16
C ALA A 816 16.34 23.53 -27.41
N ASN A 817 15.74 22.68 -28.25
CA ASN A 817 16.32 21.37 -28.58
C ASN A 817 17.65 21.51 -29.34
N LEU A 818 17.71 22.44 -30.30
CA LEU A 818 18.93 22.72 -31.04
C LEU A 818 20.03 23.27 -30.13
N ALA A 819 19.70 24.18 -29.22
CA ALA A 819 20.65 24.71 -28.24
C ALA A 819 21.19 23.61 -27.33
N ARG A 820 20.35 22.68 -26.85
CA ARG A 820 20.78 21.52 -26.06
C ARG A 820 21.73 20.62 -26.85
N LEU A 821 21.39 20.31 -28.11
CA LEU A 821 22.22 19.46 -28.96
C LEU A 821 23.61 20.07 -29.21
N ASN A 822 23.63 21.36 -29.55
CA ASN A 822 24.88 22.09 -29.79
C ASN A 822 25.71 22.20 -28.51
N LYS A 823 25.10 22.59 -27.38
CA LYS A 823 25.79 22.69 -26.08
C LYS A 823 26.39 21.36 -25.65
N ALA A 824 25.68 20.25 -25.88
CA ALA A 824 26.21 18.91 -25.60
C ALA A 824 27.47 18.62 -26.42
N PHE A 825 27.46 18.89 -27.74
CA PHE A 825 28.64 18.71 -28.58
C PHE A 825 29.78 19.68 -28.26
N GLU A 826 29.48 20.95 -28.03
CA GLU A 826 30.47 21.99 -27.66
C GLU A 826 31.17 21.68 -26.34
N SER A 827 30.54 20.88 -25.46
CA SER A 827 31.15 20.42 -24.22
C SER A 827 32.25 19.37 -24.41
N PHE A 828 32.47 18.88 -25.65
CA PHE A 828 33.47 17.88 -25.97
C PHE A 828 34.85 18.36 -25.52
N LYS A 829 35.53 17.51 -24.74
CA LYS A 829 36.89 17.75 -24.25
C LYS A 829 37.73 16.52 -24.44
N PHE A 830 38.95 16.72 -24.93
CA PHE A 830 39.96 15.67 -24.94
C PHE A 830 40.44 15.39 -23.52
N LEU A 831 40.55 14.12 -23.17
CA LEU A 831 41.18 13.63 -21.95
C LEU A 831 42.67 13.47 -22.23
N ASP A 832 43.39 14.59 -22.31
CA ASP A 832 44.84 14.55 -22.42
C ASP A 832 45.40 14.00 -21.10
N GLY A 833 46.14 12.89 -21.17
CA GLY A 833 46.88 12.39 -20.03
C GLY A 833 47.91 13.43 -19.59
N VAL A 834 47.91 13.78 -18.30
CA VAL A 834 49.12 14.27 -17.63
C VAL A 834 50.24 13.32 -18.07
N LYS A 835 51.31 13.87 -18.68
CA LYS A 835 52.50 13.12 -19.06
C LYS A 835 52.86 12.16 -17.91
N LYS A 836 52.82 10.86 -18.18
CA LYS A 836 53.47 9.89 -17.29
C LYS A 836 54.98 10.09 -17.36
#